data_AF-A0A8T4LWN8-F1
#
_entry.id   AF-A0A8T4LWN8-F1
#
_cell.length_a   1.000
_cell.length_b   1.000
_cell.length_c   1.000
_cell.angle_alpha   90.00
_cell.angle_beta   90.00
_cell.angle_gamma   90.00
#
_symmetry.space_group_name_H-M   'P 1'
#
loop_
_entity.id
_entity.type
_entity.pdbx_description
1 polymer ?
#
loop_
_entity_poly.entity_id
_entity_poly.type
_entity_poly.pdbx_seq_one_letter_code
_entity_poly.pdbx_strand_id
1 'polypeptide(L)'
;MNLSRLSRDELKSLKADPVKLRSYCVGRKVSLIDVLDQIDALISDNVNNKSKDDKLNISRLKRRISVCAPRNIYRVIRKVNAEYREKRFSYGSITLEDFAKRVDFDLEKNDLKVGVETTFSGFVANRLYDTIVLKKYHPKDKKRRKRIKKKVPEHLRKIKDEDFSKFLWITFDSVSMELVRGKLPENYVADNYRMINEEIVLLKGNEMVKHPSIEGTRNWVDPSKDETRKMITNYIDSYLLNNLRGKAEVVETTLTTIISERGKIEERINKLNEEIRDMSEKKRYLIFSLEGPNYRVNQFVKNILGGRSKSANLSGRKVIEDTIATAEGFKRKVDVTFDLRIVSLPGFDTFVKGYKEFINSLPENERGSLNSNLDTILRNGILSENLIASKDNEISLCQRELDKLTLKESEISQMRNSPKNLNYLGLEGPNFSSFLKIYGLLSKYGLGLKGVIPENSERLYNLMNSLARHDNFREYFRDVKIARADLDELILLDFVNSPLVRLEREPTKDEDLKLGVRYKEDLIGLDQYYLALDSLETEGVEKTSKKFGISPEFASIISDRYKDKFDIVFLDYVGRMTSKRQLALEVLVRRRLNSNAIIATTTNASARVNPRGESGGMEQINNNILEISFDAFINNGYTPIEREGLEYNKSKSASDGMIFQVYYIKKDQV
;
A
#
# COMPACT_ATOMS: atom_id res chain seq x y z
N MET A 1 -3.63 -32.39 59.63
CA MET A 1 -2.38 -33.17 59.49
C MET A 1 -1.42 -32.46 58.55
N ASN A 2 -0.11 -32.56 58.77
CA ASN A 2 0.92 -32.06 57.85
C ASN A 2 1.23 -33.15 56.81
N LEU A 3 1.28 -32.83 55.51
CA LEU A 3 1.49 -33.82 54.43
C LEU A 3 2.77 -34.64 54.65
N SER A 4 3.83 -34.02 55.17
CA SER A 4 5.12 -34.64 55.45
C SER A 4 5.11 -35.68 56.58
N ARG A 5 3.98 -35.87 57.26
CA ARG A 5 3.79 -36.88 58.33
C ARG A 5 2.90 -38.05 57.91
N LEU A 6 2.33 -38.00 56.71
CA LEU A 6 1.54 -39.10 56.16
C LEU A 6 2.49 -40.12 55.51
N SER A 7 2.21 -41.40 55.71
CA SER A 7 2.90 -42.48 55.01
C SER A 7 2.67 -42.37 53.50
N ARG A 8 3.53 -43.01 52.72
CA ARG A 8 3.46 -42.95 51.25
C ARG A 8 2.13 -43.52 50.71
N ASP A 9 1.57 -44.52 51.38
CA ASP A 9 0.28 -45.11 51.02
C ASP A 9 -0.90 -44.21 51.41
N GLU A 10 -0.80 -43.50 52.53
CA GLU A 10 -1.77 -42.45 52.90
C GLU A 10 -1.71 -41.24 51.95
N LEU A 11 -0.52 -40.86 51.48
CA LEU A 11 -0.34 -39.80 50.48
C LEU A 11 -0.91 -40.19 49.12
N LYS A 12 -0.70 -41.45 48.69
CA LYS A 12 -1.32 -41.99 47.48
C LYS A 12 -2.84 -42.10 47.62
N SER A 13 -3.34 -42.53 48.78
CA SER A 13 -4.78 -42.62 49.07
C SER A 13 -5.42 -41.23 49.08
N LEU A 14 -4.76 -40.24 49.68
CA LEU A 14 -5.22 -38.85 49.69
C LEU A 14 -5.22 -38.24 48.28
N LYS A 15 -4.22 -38.56 47.44
CA LYS A 15 -4.18 -38.15 46.02
C LYS A 15 -5.28 -38.82 45.17
N ALA A 16 -5.61 -40.08 45.48
CA ALA A 16 -6.55 -40.87 44.70
C ALA A 16 -8.03 -40.61 45.05
N ASP A 17 -8.32 -40.02 46.21
CA ASP A 17 -9.69 -39.69 46.66
C ASP A 17 -9.96 -38.18 46.57
N PRO A 18 -10.69 -37.70 45.52
CA PRO A 18 -10.91 -36.28 45.28
C PRO A 18 -11.70 -35.59 46.39
N VAL A 19 -12.55 -36.32 47.11
CA VAL A 19 -13.40 -35.76 48.18
C VAL A 19 -12.57 -35.53 49.44
N LYS A 20 -11.69 -36.48 49.79
CA LYS A 20 -10.73 -36.30 50.89
C LYS A 20 -9.68 -35.23 50.58
N LEU A 21 -9.16 -35.20 49.35
CA LEU A 21 -8.19 -34.20 48.92
C LEU A 21 -8.77 -32.78 48.98
N ARG A 22 -10.01 -32.61 48.49
CA ARG A 22 -10.72 -31.32 48.55
C ARG A 22 -11.02 -30.92 49.99
N SER A 23 -11.46 -31.85 50.83
CA SER A 23 -11.71 -31.60 52.26
C SER A 23 -10.43 -31.19 53.01
N TYR A 24 -9.30 -31.81 52.67
CA TYR A 24 -7.98 -31.45 53.18
C TYR A 24 -7.58 -30.01 52.76
N CYS A 25 -7.78 -29.66 51.48
CA CYS A 25 -7.44 -28.35 50.95
C CYS A 25 -8.31 -27.23 51.55
N VAL A 26 -9.62 -27.47 51.66
CA VAL A 26 -10.59 -26.51 52.22
C VAL A 26 -10.34 -26.31 53.72
N GLY A 27 -10.18 -27.40 54.49
CA GLY A 27 -9.92 -27.32 55.94
C GLY A 27 -8.60 -26.65 56.31
N ARG A 28 -7.66 -26.52 55.37
CA ARG A 28 -6.33 -25.93 55.55
C ARG A 28 -6.14 -24.61 54.78
N LYS A 29 -7.14 -24.17 54.00
CA LYS A 29 -7.08 -23.00 53.12
C LYS A 29 -5.84 -23.00 52.20
N VAL A 30 -5.53 -24.16 51.61
CA VAL A 30 -4.40 -24.35 50.71
C VAL A 30 -4.87 -24.72 49.31
N SER A 31 -4.09 -24.32 48.30
CA SER A 31 -4.36 -24.62 46.90
C SER A 31 -4.26 -26.12 46.62
N LEU A 32 -5.24 -26.66 45.89
CA LEU A 32 -5.25 -28.05 45.46
C LEU A 32 -3.99 -28.42 44.65
N ILE A 33 -3.54 -27.49 43.80
CA ILE A 33 -2.36 -27.68 42.95
C ILE A 33 -1.09 -27.76 43.81
N ASP A 34 -0.95 -26.87 44.79
CA ASP A 34 0.22 -26.86 45.68
C ASP A 34 0.26 -28.12 46.57
N VAL A 35 -0.90 -28.65 46.95
CA VAL A 35 -1.02 -29.91 47.71
C VAL A 35 -0.65 -31.11 46.84
N LEU A 36 -1.09 -31.14 45.58
CA LEU A 36 -0.74 -32.21 44.64
C LEU A 36 0.75 -32.20 44.31
N ASP A 37 1.35 -31.02 44.07
CA ASP A 37 2.78 -30.87 43.83
C ASP A 37 3.60 -31.28 45.06
N GLN A 38 3.12 -31.00 46.27
CA GLN A 38 3.75 -31.45 47.51
C GLN A 38 3.61 -32.96 47.73
N ILE A 39 2.45 -33.55 47.44
CA ILE A 39 2.27 -35.01 47.50
C ILE A 39 3.21 -35.68 46.49
N ASP A 40 3.32 -35.14 45.28
CA ASP A 40 4.20 -35.69 44.25
C ASP A 40 5.67 -35.52 44.62
N ALA A 41 6.08 -34.38 45.18
CA ALA A 41 7.42 -34.21 45.73
C ALA A 41 7.72 -35.21 46.87
N LEU A 42 6.79 -35.38 47.82
CA LEU A 42 6.94 -36.32 48.95
C LEU A 42 6.90 -37.79 48.53
N ILE A 43 6.20 -38.12 47.45
CA ILE A 43 6.25 -39.44 46.83
C ILE A 43 7.54 -39.61 46.02
N SER A 44 8.16 -38.54 45.52
CA SER A 44 9.35 -38.58 44.65
C SER A 44 10.68 -38.55 45.40
N ASP A 45 10.74 -37.98 46.60
CA ASP A 45 11.99 -37.74 47.31
C ASP A 45 12.54 -39.00 47.98
N ASN A 46 13.44 -39.66 47.25
CA ASN A 46 14.52 -40.46 47.83
C ASN A 46 15.84 -40.20 47.08
N VAL A 47 16.31 -38.94 47.01
CA VAL A 47 17.74 -38.58 46.94
C VAL A 47 17.97 -37.17 47.52
N ASN A 48 18.57 -37.16 48.71
CA ASN A 48 19.45 -36.14 49.31
C ASN A 48 18.93 -34.71 49.59
N ASN A 49 18.37 -34.59 50.79
CA ASN A 49 18.50 -33.43 51.66
C ASN A 49 19.97 -32.99 51.85
N LYS A 50 20.25 -31.70 51.70
CA LYS A 50 21.11 -30.98 52.66
C LYS A 50 20.67 -29.52 52.77
N SER A 51 20.24 -29.20 53.98
CA SER A 51 19.76 -27.91 54.45
C SER A 51 20.86 -26.85 54.48
N LYS A 52 20.40 -25.60 54.47
CA LYS A 52 21.17 -24.42 54.84
C LYS A 52 21.45 -24.41 56.35
N ASP A 53 22.52 -23.67 56.66
CA ASP A 53 22.94 -23.10 57.95
C ASP A 53 23.90 -23.98 58.77
N ASP A 54 25.21 -23.71 58.67
CA ASP A 54 25.89 -22.89 59.67
C ASP A 54 27.31 -22.47 59.25
N LYS A 55 27.80 -21.41 59.89
CA LYS A 55 29.09 -20.69 59.69
C LYS A 55 30.32 -21.61 59.68
N LEU A 56 31.30 -21.32 58.80
CA LEU A 56 32.68 -20.89 59.15
C LEU A 56 33.61 -20.88 57.93
N ASN A 57 34.40 -19.82 57.86
CA ASN A 57 35.61 -19.70 57.05
C ASN A 57 36.49 -20.96 57.16
N ILE A 58 37.19 -21.32 56.08
CA ILE A 58 38.67 -21.41 56.06
C ILE A 58 39.14 -21.90 54.67
N SER A 59 40.13 -21.16 54.16
CA SER A 59 41.15 -21.55 53.18
C SER A 59 40.84 -21.51 51.67
N ARG A 60 41.37 -20.43 51.07
CA ARG A 60 42.15 -20.46 49.84
C ARG A 60 43.03 -21.72 49.76
N LEU A 61 43.04 -22.37 48.60
CA LEU A 61 44.10 -23.18 47.93
C LEU A 61 43.38 -24.29 47.15
N LYS A 62 43.53 -24.56 45.85
CA LYS A 62 44.59 -24.31 44.87
C LYS A 62 43.97 -24.32 43.46
N ARG A 63 44.56 -23.52 42.57
CA ARG A 63 44.50 -23.67 41.12
C ARG A 63 44.63 -25.15 40.70
N ARG A 64 43.75 -25.62 39.83
CA ARG A 64 44.13 -26.37 38.63
C ARG A 64 43.19 -25.99 37.48
N ILE A 65 43.77 -25.34 36.48
CA ILE A 65 43.22 -25.16 35.16
C ILE A 65 43.04 -26.58 34.60
N SER A 66 41.81 -27.09 34.55
CA SER A 66 41.46 -28.15 33.61
C SER A 66 40.75 -27.48 32.44
N VAL A 67 41.41 -27.50 31.29
CA VAL A 67 40.90 -27.04 30.00
C VAL A 67 39.77 -28.00 29.61
N CYS A 68 38.56 -27.77 30.13
CA CYS A 68 37.39 -28.52 29.70
C CYS A 68 36.97 -28.04 28.30
N ALA A 69 37.07 -28.96 27.34
CA ALA A 69 36.46 -28.86 26.01
C ALA A 69 35.01 -28.31 26.10
N PRO A 70 34.64 -27.29 25.30
CA PRO A 70 33.28 -26.76 25.28
C PRO A 70 32.27 -27.82 24.77
N ARG A 71 31.34 -28.28 25.62
CA ARG A 71 30.29 -29.28 25.26
C ARG A 71 29.15 -28.78 24.35
N ASN A 72 29.21 -27.55 23.83
CA ASN A 72 28.20 -26.96 22.93
C ASN A 72 28.80 -25.72 22.21
N ILE A 73 28.44 -25.50 20.95
CA ILE A 73 28.76 -24.36 20.08
C ILE A 73 28.75 -23.00 20.82
N TYR A 74 27.76 -22.74 21.68
CA TYR A 74 27.69 -21.47 22.44
C TYR A 74 28.85 -21.27 23.41
N ARG A 75 29.35 -22.36 24.01
CA ARG A 75 30.50 -22.32 24.91
C ARG A 75 31.79 -22.08 24.13
N VAL A 76 31.89 -22.56 22.88
CA VAL A 76 33.01 -22.26 21.98
C VAL A 76 33.07 -20.76 21.70
N ILE A 77 31.98 -20.16 21.22
CA ILE A 77 31.94 -18.71 20.91
C ILE A 77 32.27 -17.88 22.15
N ARG A 78 31.75 -18.24 23.33
CA ARG A 78 32.07 -17.55 24.59
C ARG A 78 33.53 -17.72 25.01
N LYS A 79 34.12 -18.89 24.77
CA LYS A 79 35.53 -19.18 25.08
C LYS A 79 36.45 -18.37 24.17
N VAL A 80 36.19 -18.35 22.87
CA VAL A 80 36.93 -17.52 21.90
C VAL A 80 36.78 -16.04 22.28
N ASN A 81 35.57 -15.58 22.61
CA ASN A 81 35.36 -14.21 23.07
C ASN A 81 36.18 -13.89 24.35
N ALA A 82 36.20 -14.81 25.32
CA ALA A 82 37.01 -14.65 26.53
C ALA A 82 38.52 -14.64 26.25
N GLU A 83 39.00 -15.44 25.29
CA GLU A 83 40.40 -15.47 24.85
C GLU A 83 40.83 -14.11 24.28
N TYR A 84 40.00 -13.52 23.40
CA TYR A 84 40.26 -12.19 22.85
C TYR A 84 40.24 -11.10 23.94
N ARG A 85 39.36 -11.23 24.94
CA ARG A 85 39.32 -10.34 26.10
C ARG A 85 40.59 -10.43 26.95
N GLU A 86 41.11 -11.63 27.18
CA GLU A 86 42.32 -11.86 27.99
C GLU A 86 43.60 -11.38 27.28
N LYS A 87 43.64 -11.51 25.96
CA LYS A 87 44.79 -11.09 25.14
C LYS A 87 44.99 -9.57 25.05
N ARG A 88 44.12 -8.73 25.64
CA ARG A 88 44.18 -7.25 25.61
C ARG A 88 44.74 -6.73 24.28
N PHE A 89 44.17 -7.15 23.14
CA PHE A 89 44.61 -6.62 21.86
C PHE A 89 44.47 -5.10 21.89
N SER A 90 45.62 -4.45 21.97
CA SER A 90 45.84 -3.03 21.76
C SER A 90 45.39 -2.70 20.35
N TYR A 91 44.27 -2.00 20.21
CA TYR A 91 43.96 -1.14 19.07
C TYR A 91 44.18 -1.72 17.65
N GLY A 92 44.03 -3.03 17.46
CA GLY A 92 43.93 -3.68 16.15
C GLY A 92 42.52 -4.23 16.01
N SER A 93 41.73 -3.66 15.10
CA SER A 93 40.37 -4.12 14.81
C SER A 93 40.41 -5.51 14.19
N ILE A 94 39.91 -6.52 14.88
CA ILE A 94 39.74 -7.86 14.33
C ILE A 94 38.56 -7.89 13.35
N THR A 95 38.65 -8.66 12.27
CA THR A 95 37.52 -8.89 11.37
C THR A 95 36.58 -9.96 11.94
N LEU A 96 35.28 -9.88 11.62
CA LEU A 96 34.32 -10.93 11.97
C LEU A 96 34.73 -12.28 11.35
N GLU A 97 35.37 -12.25 10.19
CA GLU A 97 35.80 -13.45 9.49
C GLU A 97 36.95 -14.16 10.22
N ASP A 98 37.95 -13.43 10.72
CA ASP A 98 39.04 -14.01 11.52
C ASP A 98 38.52 -14.57 12.84
N PHE A 99 37.58 -13.85 13.47
CA PHE A 99 36.90 -14.34 14.67
C PHE A 99 36.10 -15.61 14.37
N ALA A 100 35.37 -15.66 13.26
CA ALA A 100 34.63 -16.83 12.83
C ALA A 100 35.57 -18.01 12.54
N LYS A 101 36.62 -17.85 11.71
CA LYS A 101 37.63 -18.90 11.44
C LYS A 101 38.20 -19.50 12.73
N ARG A 102 38.46 -18.65 13.74
CA ARG A 102 38.92 -19.11 15.07
C ARG A 102 37.88 -19.93 15.82
N VAL A 103 36.60 -19.55 15.74
CA VAL A 103 35.47 -20.33 16.29
C VAL A 103 35.33 -21.66 15.57
N ASP A 104 35.42 -21.65 14.24
CA ASP A 104 35.29 -22.85 13.39
C ASP A 104 36.35 -23.89 13.73
N PHE A 105 37.61 -23.46 13.83
CA PHE A 105 38.71 -24.32 14.28
C PHE A 105 38.45 -24.96 15.65
N ASP A 106 37.91 -24.20 16.62
CA ASP A 106 37.55 -24.78 17.92
C ASP A 106 36.34 -25.73 17.80
N LEU A 107 35.40 -25.52 16.87
CA LEU A 107 34.28 -26.44 16.66
C LEU A 107 34.75 -27.77 16.05
N GLU A 108 35.58 -27.72 15.01
CA GLU A 108 36.21 -28.88 14.39
C GLU A 108 37.01 -29.69 15.41
N LYS A 109 37.84 -29.01 16.21
CA LYS A 109 38.63 -29.64 17.29
C LYS A 109 37.77 -30.35 18.34
N ASN A 110 36.52 -29.93 18.52
CA ASN A 110 35.58 -30.52 19.49
C ASN A 110 34.53 -31.43 18.81
N ASP A 111 34.68 -31.74 17.52
CA ASP A 111 33.74 -32.53 16.71
C ASP A 111 32.29 -32.02 16.77
N LEU A 112 32.14 -30.69 16.70
CA LEU A 112 30.85 -30.01 16.74
C LEU A 112 30.48 -29.49 15.34
N LYS A 113 29.48 -30.10 14.70
CA LYS A 113 28.95 -29.62 13.42
C LYS A 113 27.85 -28.58 13.60
N VAL A 114 27.82 -27.59 12.71
CA VAL A 114 26.80 -26.53 12.68
C VAL A 114 25.91 -26.71 11.45
N GLY A 115 24.70 -27.24 11.65
CA GLY A 115 23.66 -27.27 10.62
C GLY A 115 22.95 -25.92 10.53
N VAL A 116 23.54 -24.95 9.84
CA VAL A 116 22.96 -23.61 9.66
C VAL A 116 22.57 -23.35 8.21
N GLU A 117 21.38 -22.77 8.06
CA GLU A 117 20.78 -22.27 6.82
C GLU A 117 21.28 -20.84 6.49
N THR A 118 22.44 -20.44 7.05
CA THR A 118 23.13 -19.17 6.85
C THR A 118 24.63 -19.39 6.69
N THR A 119 25.38 -18.35 6.31
CA THR A 119 26.84 -18.41 6.36
C THR A 119 27.32 -18.55 7.80
N PHE A 120 28.46 -19.21 7.97
CA PHE A 120 29.01 -19.46 9.30
C PHE A 120 29.36 -18.15 10.04
N SER A 121 29.89 -17.15 9.33
CA SER A 121 30.11 -15.81 9.85
C SER A 121 28.81 -15.13 10.31
N GLY A 122 27.73 -15.26 9.52
CA GLY A 122 26.39 -14.77 9.90
C GLY A 122 25.85 -15.42 11.17
N PHE A 123 26.03 -16.74 11.32
CA PHE A 123 25.68 -17.46 12.55
C PHE A 123 26.46 -16.91 13.76
N VAL A 124 27.76 -16.68 13.63
CA VAL A 124 28.61 -16.14 14.71
C VAL A 124 28.19 -14.70 15.07
N ALA A 125 27.97 -13.84 14.08
CA ALA A 125 27.55 -12.45 14.25
C ALA A 125 26.26 -12.37 15.09
N ASN A 126 25.28 -13.17 14.73
CA ASN A 126 24.03 -13.31 15.45
C ASN A 126 24.23 -13.68 16.94
N ARG A 127 25.11 -14.64 17.24
CA ARG A 127 25.39 -15.06 18.62
C ARG A 127 26.11 -14.00 19.44
N LEU A 128 26.94 -13.19 18.79
CA LEU A 128 27.56 -12.02 19.42
C LEU A 128 26.47 -11.00 19.79
N TYR A 129 25.55 -10.73 18.88
CA TYR A 129 24.43 -9.83 19.13
C TYR A 129 23.53 -10.34 20.30
N ASP A 130 23.18 -11.64 20.33
CA ASP A 130 22.48 -12.33 21.45
C ASP A 130 23.06 -11.95 22.79
N THR A 131 24.37 -11.99 22.84
CA THR A 131 25.14 -11.76 24.04
C THR A 131 25.03 -10.30 24.48
N ILE A 132 25.02 -9.35 23.55
CA ILE A 132 24.84 -7.92 23.85
C ILE A 132 23.45 -7.68 24.42
N VAL A 133 22.38 -8.16 23.75
CA VAL A 133 20.98 -8.02 24.21
C VAL A 133 20.82 -8.56 25.61
N LEU A 134 21.28 -9.79 25.85
CA LEU A 134 21.18 -10.42 27.16
C LEU A 134 21.92 -9.62 28.24
N LYS A 135 23.15 -9.16 27.95
CA LYS A 135 23.94 -8.38 28.93
C LYS A 135 23.36 -6.99 29.18
N LYS A 136 22.76 -6.37 28.16
CA LYS A 136 22.19 -5.03 28.23
C LYS A 136 20.85 -5.03 28.94
N TYR A 137 19.95 -5.98 28.64
CA TYR A 137 18.55 -5.96 29.07
C TYR A 137 18.16 -6.97 30.13
N HIS A 138 18.90 -8.06 30.22
CA HIS A 138 18.72 -9.08 31.26
C HIS A 138 20.00 -9.22 32.11
N PRO A 139 20.50 -8.12 32.70
CA PRO A 139 21.70 -8.20 33.53
C PRO A 139 21.45 -9.15 34.71
N LYS A 140 22.49 -9.87 35.11
CA LYS A 140 22.46 -10.75 36.29
C LYS A 140 22.11 -9.99 37.58
N ASP A 141 22.42 -8.70 37.64
CA ASP A 141 22.06 -7.81 38.74
C ASP A 141 20.55 -7.50 38.72
N LYS A 142 19.82 -8.04 39.73
CA LYS A 142 18.38 -7.83 39.92
C LYS A 142 17.98 -6.37 40.07
N LYS A 143 18.78 -5.52 40.73
CA LYS A 143 18.47 -4.09 40.91
C LYS A 143 18.59 -3.37 39.58
N ARG A 144 19.67 -3.65 38.83
CA ARG A 144 19.85 -3.12 37.48
C ARG A 144 18.75 -3.58 36.52
N ARG A 145 18.36 -4.86 36.57
CA ARG A 145 17.25 -5.42 35.78
C ARG A 145 15.93 -4.72 36.08
N LYS A 146 15.58 -4.50 37.36
CA LYS A 146 14.37 -3.76 37.76
C LYS A 146 14.40 -2.31 37.27
N ARG A 147 15.53 -1.61 37.37
CA ARG A 147 15.67 -0.23 36.84
C ARG A 147 15.49 -0.18 35.33
N ILE A 148 16.10 -1.11 34.61
CA ILE A 148 16.00 -1.19 33.15
C ILE A 148 14.55 -1.48 32.74
N LYS A 149 13.88 -2.46 33.36
CA LYS A 149 12.45 -2.73 33.16
C LYS A 149 11.55 -1.53 33.43
N LYS A 150 11.82 -0.76 34.49
CA LYS A 150 11.02 0.41 34.87
C LYS A 150 11.28 1.64 33.98
N LYS A 151 12.52 1.85 33.55
CA LYS A 151 12.95 3.09 32.86
C LYS A 151 12.92 3.02 31.35
N VAL A 152 12.99 1.84 30.76
CA VAL A 152 13.04 1.70 29.30
C VAL A 152 12.04 0.64 28.89
N PRO A 153 10.95 1.01 28.20
CA PRO A 153 10.03 0.05 27.59
C PRO A 153 10.81 -0.97 26.75
N GLU A 154 10.40 -2.24 26.80
CA GLU A 154 11.20 -3.35 26.26
C GLU A 154 11.43 -3.25 24.74
N HIS A 155 10.54 -2.60 24.01
CA HIS A 155 10.57 -2.39 22.56
C HIS A 155 11.33 -1.12 22.10
N LEU A 156 11.84 -0.30 23.04
CA LEU A 156 12.48 1.01 22.76
C LEU A 156 13.98 1.03 23.07
N ARG A 157 14.66 -0.09 22.93
CA ARG A 157 15.97 -0.39 23.52
C ARG A 157 17.06 -0.52 22.44
N LYS A 158 17.30 0.48 21.61
CA LYS A 158 18.28 0.36 20.49
C LYS A 158 19.70 0.01 20.96
N ILE A 159 20.39 -0.92 20.29
CA ILE A 159 21.83 -1.20 20.52
C ILE A 159 22.68 -0.13 19.83
N LYS A 160 23.61 0.47 20.57
CA LYS A 160 24.53 1.50 20.11
C LYS A 160 25.94 0.96 19.95
N ASP A 161 26.79 1.71 19.24
CA ASP A 161 28.20 1.42 19.03
C ASP A 161 28.95 1.16 20.34
N GLU A 162 28.68 1.95 21.38
CA GLU A 162 29.35 1.81 22.67
C GLU A 162 28.92 0.54 23.41
N ASP A 163 27.78 -0.06 23.07
CA ASP A 163 27.32 -1.30 23.69
C ASP A 163 28.18 -2.50 23.25
N PHE A 164 28.71 -2.49 22.03
CA PHE A 164 29.56 -3.58 21.53
C PHE A 164 30.86 -3.66 22.32
N SER A 165 31.60 -2.56 22.42
CA SER A 165 32.84 -2.51 23.21
C SER A 165 32.56 -2.80 24.69
N LYS A 166 31.48 -2.24 25.24
CA LYS A 166 31.08 -2.41 26.65
C LYS A 166 30.64 -3.81 27.03
N PHE A 167 29.97 -4.55 26.13
CA PHE A 167 29.38 -5.85 26.45
C PHE A 167 30.10 -7.03 25.79
N LEU A 168 30.71 -6.88 24.61
CA LEU A 168 31.54 -7.92 24.00
C LEU A 168 32.99 -7.84 24.45
N TRP A 169 33.51 -6.65 24.77
CA TRP A 169 34.92 -6.45 25.13
C TRP A 169 35.88 -6.86 24.00
N ILE A 170 35.38 -6.77 22.77
CA ILE A 170 36.10 -6.96 21.51
C ILE A 170 35.72 -5.77 20.63
N THR A 171 36.71 -5.21 19.93
CA THR A 171 36.51 -4.16 18.94
C THR A 171 36.68 -4.79 17.57
N PHE A 172 35.60 -4.90 16.82
CA PHE A 172 35.64 -5.26 15.41
C PHE A 172 35.92 -4.02 14.55
N ASP A 173 36.37 -4.22 13.32
CA ASP A 173 36.41 -3.12 12.33
C ASP A 173 34.99 -2.62 12.01
N SER A 174 34.88 -1.45 11.37
CA SER A 174 33.58 -0.84 11.06
C SER A 174 32.69 -1.77 10.24
N VAL A 175 33.26 -2.46 9.25
CA VAL A 175 32.54 -3.39 8.35
C VAL A 175 31.96 -4.58 9.14
N SER A 176 32.77 -5.19 10.00
CA SER A 176 32.37 -6.32 10.84
C SER A 176 31.37 -5.91 11.91
N MET A 177 31.49 -4.69 12.46
CA MET A 177 30.49 -4.12 13.37
C MET A 177 29.13 -3.96 12.68
N GLU A 178 29.14 -3.51 11.42
CA GLU A 178 27.94 -3.42 10.59
C GLU A 178 27.35 -4.81 10.30
N LEU A 179 28.18 -5.80 9.97
CA LEU A 179 27.74 -7.18 9.80
C LEU A 179 27.09 -7.77 11.05
N VAL A 180 27.67 -7.54 12.25
CA VAL A 180 27.08 -8.00 13.52
C VAL A 180 25.75 -7.29 13.79
N ARG A 181 25.58 -6.03 13.38
CA ARG A 181 24.31 -5.29 13.43
C ARG A 181 23.31 -5.72 12.34
N GLY A 182 23.72 -6.59 11.42
CA GLY A 182 22.95 -6.95 10.24
C GLY A 182 22.83 -5.79 9.26
N LYS A 183 23.96 -5.33 8.75
CA LYS A 183 24.04 -4.62 7.47
C LYS A 183 25.05 -5.38 6.61
N LEU A 184 24.63 -5.81 5.43
CA LEU A 184 25.54 -6.49 4.50
C LEU A 184 26.21 -5.48 3.59
N PRO A 185 27.54 -5.54 3.43
CA PRO A 185 28.25 -4.85 2.38
C PRO A 185 27.73 -5.28 0.99
N GLU A 186 27.78 -4.37 0.03
CA GLU A 186 27.29 -4.59 -1.34
C GLU A 186 27.98 -5.79 -2.00
N ASN A 187 29.31 -5.86 -1.94
CA ASN A 187 30.09 -6.98 -2.47
C ASN A 187 29.68 -8.33 -1.83
N TYR A 188 29.41 -8.34 -0.52
CA TYR A 188 28.97 -9.56 0.16
C TYR A 188 27.61 -10.03 -0.37
N VAL A 189 26.69 -9.11 -0.66
CA VAL A 189 25.41 -9.44 -1.28
C VAL A 189 25.62 -9.99 -2.69
N ALA A 190 26.44 -9.34 -3.51
CA ALA A 190 26.74 -9.75 -4.87
C ALA A 190 27.33 -11.17 -4.96
N ASP A 191 28.22 -11.51 -4.03
CA ASP A 191 28.94 -12.78 -4.02
C ASP A 191 28.09 -13.94 -3.47
N ASN A 192 27.20 -13.66 -2.51
CA ASN A 192 26.53 -14.71 -1.74
C ASN A 192 25.03 -14.84 -2.03
N TYR A 193 24.34 -13.82 -2.57
CA TYR A 193 22.89 -13.87 -2.77
C TYR A 193 22.50 -13.69 -4.24
N ARG A 194 21.52 -14.47 -4.68
CA ARG A 194 20.93 -14.35 -6.02
C ARG A 194 19.41 -14.44 -5.95
N MET A 195 18.81 -13.95 -7.02
CA MET A 195 17.40 -14.14 -7.31
C MET A 195 17.25 -15.28 -8.33
N ILE A 196 16.54 -16.35 -7.98
CA ILE A 196 16.23 -17.47 -8.89
C ILE A 196 14.74 -17.82 -8.77
N ASN A 197 13.98 -17.82 -9.87
CA ASN A 197 12.54 -18.16 -9.90
C ASN A 197 11.69 -17.41 -8.86
N GLU A 198 11.86 -16.10 -8.73
CA GLU A 198 11.14 -15.26 -7.73
C GLU A 198 11.45 -15.61 -6.25
N GLU A 199 12.48 -16.42 -5.98
CA GLU A 199 13.00 -16.75 -4.66
C GLU A 199 14.45 -16.28 -4.44
N ILE A 200 14.71 -15.74 -3.24
CA ILE A 200 16.07 -15.41 -2.81
C ILE A 200 16.80 -16.69 -2.42
N VAL A 201 17.99 -16.89 -2.98
CA VAL A 201 18.87 -18.03 -2.67
C VAL A 201 20.22 -17.55 -2.15
N LEU A 202 20.84 -18.36 -1.28
CA LEU A 202 22.20 -18.17 -0.79
C LEU A 202 23.14 -19.15 -1.51
N LEU A 203 24.22 -18.63 -2.07
CA LEU A 203 25.32 -19.38 -2.64
C LEU A 203 26.34 -19.68 -1.54
N LYS A 204 26.48 -20.94 -1.16
CA LYS A 204 27.42 -21.40 -0.13
C LYS A 204 28.46 -22.31 -0.78
N GLY A 205 29.53 -21.71 -1.30
CA GLY A 205 30.51 -22.45 -2.11
C GLY A 205 29.84 -23.00 -3.38
N ASN A 206 29.82 -24.32 -3.54
CA ASN A 206 29.14 -24.99 -4.66
C ASN A 206 27.68 -25.39 -4.35
N GLU A 207 27.20 -25.15 -3.14
CA GLU A 207 25.83 -25.49 -2.74
C GLU A 207 24.90 -24.28 -2.83
N MET A 208 23.70 -24.51 -3.36
CA MET A 208 22.62 -23.51 -3.40
C MET A 208 21.65 -23.78 -2.26
N VAL A 209 21.57 -22.86 -1.31
CA VAL A 209 20.62 -22.91 -0.19
C VAL A 209 19.39 -22.09 -0.56
N LYS A 210 18.26 -22.79 -0.79
CA LYS A 210 16.95 -22.16 -0.95
C LYS A 210 16.44 -21.65 0.40
N HIS A 211 15.71 -20.53 0.38
CA HIS A 211 15.16 -19.90 1.59
C HIS A 211 16.20 -19.72 2.72
N PRO A 212 17.34 -19.04 2.43
CA PRO A 212 18.33 -18.77 3.46
C PRO A 212 17.69 -18.06 4.65
N SER A 213 18.20 -18.25 5.88
CA SER A 213 17.66 -17.55 7.06
C SER A 213 18.05 -16.05 7.07
N ILE A 214 17.72 -15.34 6.01
CA ILE A 214 17.73 -13.88 5.90
C ILE A 214 16.64 -13.25 6.76
N GLU A 215 15.80 -14.09 7.36
CA GLU A 215 14.53 -13.77 7.97
C GLU A 215 14.51 -13.93 9.51
N GLY A 216 15.59 -14.36 10.16
CA GLY A 216 15.61 -14.64 11.61
C GLY A 216 15.82 -16.12 11.95
N THR A 217 15.91 -16.44 13.26
CA THR A 217 15.93 -17.83 13.77
C THR A 217 14.58 -18.54 13.66
N ARG A 218 13.55 -17.85 13.18
CA ARG A 218 12.23 -18.42 12.86
C ARG A 218 12.16 -18.68 11.35
N ASN A 219 13.14 -19.40 10.80
CA ASN A 219 13.17 -19.67 9.38
C ASN A 219 11.85 -20.32 8.93
N TRP A 220 11.34 -19.91 7.76
CA TRP A 220 10.03 -20.32 7.24
C TRP A 220 10.10 -21.60 6.39
N VAL A 221 11.06 -22.48 6.66
CA VAL A 221 11.14 -23.79 6.01
C VAL A 221 10.34 -24.78 6.85
N ASP A 222 9.03 -24.73 6.68
CA ASP A 222 8.08 -25.71 7.19
C ASP A 222 6.99 -25.88 6.12
N PRO A 223 6.66 -27.09 5.66
CA PRO A 223 5.57 -27.32 4.70
C PRO A 223 4.26 -26.63 5.09
N SER A 224 3.97 -26.55 6.39
CA SER A 224 2.80 -25.85 6.91
C SER A 224 2.81 -24.35 6.61
N LYS A 225 3.98 -23.72 6.51
CA LYS A 225 4.13 -22.30 6.18
C LYS A 225 3.97 -22.04 4.68
N ASP A 226 4.37 -22.95 3.81
CA ASP A 226 4.04 -22.85 2.39
C ASP A 226 2.55 -22.95 2.12
N GLU A 227 1.83 -23.75 2.91
CA GLU A 227 0.37 -23.79 2.93
C GLU A 227 -0.21 -22.44 3.37
N THR A 228 0.30 -21.80 4.44
CA THR A 228 -0.15 -20.45 4.83
C THR A 228 0.05 -19.41 3.72
N ARG A 229 1.16 -19.47 2.97
CA ARG A 229 1.38 -18.56 1.84
C ARG A 229 0.42 -18.82 0.69
N LYS A 230 0.16 -20.11 0.38
CA LYS A 230 -0.82 -20.50 -0.65
C LYS A 230 -2.22 -19.99 -0.28
N MET A 231 -2.58 -20.12 0.99
CA MET A 231 -3.83 -19.60 1.52
C MET A 231 -3.96 -18.09 1.34
N ILE A 232 -2.92 -17.31 1.65
CA ILE A 232 -2.90 -15.85 1.38
C ILE A 232 -3.08 -15.57 -0.11
N THR A 233 -2.31 -16.23 -0.97
CA THR A 233 -2.40 -15.99 -2.42
C THR A 233 -3.78 -16.35 -2.98
N ASN A 234 -4.42 -17.41 -2.46
CA ASN A 234 -5.78 -17.78 -2.84
C ASN A 234 -6.78 -16.71 -2.44
N TYR A 235 -6.67 -16.13 -1.23
CA TYR A 235 -7.55 -15.02 -0.82
C TYR A 235 -7.34 -13.78 -1.69
N ILE A 236 -6.10 -13.45 -2.02
CA ILE A 236 -5.79 -12.32 -2.92
C ILE A 236 -6.43 -12.55 -4.28
N ASP A 237 -6.27 -13.74 -4.86
CA ASP A 237 -6.87 -14.08 -6.16
C ASP A 237 -8.41 -14.04 -6.10
N SER A 238 -9.00 -14.70 -5.09
CA SER A 238 -10.45 -14.81 -4.93
C SER A 238 -11.15 -13.49 -4.65
N TYR A 239 -10.55 -12.60 -3.84
CA TYR A 239 -11.23 -11.39 -3.34
C TYR A 239 -10.69 -10.09 -3.89
N LEU A 240 -9.36 -9.93 -4.00
CA LEU A 240 -8.81 -8.67 -4.50
C LEU A 240 -8.73 -8.69 -6.03
N LEU A 241 -8.23 -9.76 -6.63
CA LEU A 241 -8.04 -9.85 -8.08
C LEU A 241 -9.34 -10.01 -8.84
N ASN A 242 -10.25 -10.88 -8.39
CA ASN A 242 -11.58 -10.99 -9.00
C ASN A 242 -12.34 -9.66 -8.99
N ASN A 243 -12.27 -8.89 -7.90
CA ASN A 243 -12.86 -7.55 -7.83
C ASN A 243 -12.18 -6.57 -8.81
N LEU A 244 -10.86 -6.66 -8.99
CA LEU A 244 -10.13 -5.85 -9.96
C LEU A 244 -10.45 -6.23 -11.41
N ARG A 245 -10.72 -7.52 -11.70
CA ARG A 245 -11.20 -8.02 -12.99
C ARG A 245 -12.60 -7.49 -13.29
N GLY A 246 -13.53 -7.58 -12.34
CA GLY A 246 -14.88 -7.01 -12.49
C GLY A 246 -14.85 -5.49 -12.74
N LYS A 247 -13.97 -4.76 -12.04
CA LYS A 247 -13.77 -3.33 -12.33
C LYS A 247 -13.15 -3.07 -13.72
N ALA A 248 -12.24 -3.92 -14.19
CA ALA A 248 -11.67 -3.80 -15.53
C ALA A 248 -12.72 -4.05 -16.61
N GLU A 249 -13.60 -5.04 -16.42
CA GLU A 249 -14.73 -5.32 -17.31
C GLU A 249 -15.70 -4.15 -17.37
N VAL A 250 -16.02 -3.52 -16.23
CA VAL A 250 -16.85 -2.30 -16.21
C VAL A 250 -16.17 -1.15 -16.97
N VAL A 251 -14.85 -0.96 -16.79
CA VAL A 251 -14.07 0.05 -17.52
C VAL A 251 -14.11 -0.20 -19.03
N GLU A 252 -13.90 -1.44 -19.48
CA GLU A 252 -13.96 -1.83 -20.90
C GLU A 252 -15.36 -1.67 -21.48
N THR A 253 -16.40 -2.07 -20.73
CA THR A 253 -17.80 -1.92 -21.16
C THR A 253 -18.16 -0.44 -21.29
N THR A 254 -17.71 0.39 -20.33
CA THR A 254 -17.93 1.85 -20.36
C THR A 254 -17.19 2.49 -21.53
N LEU A 255 -15.93 2.10 -21.78
CA LEU A 255 -15.14 2.57 -22.91
C LEU A 255 -15.80 2.22 -24.25
N THR A 256 -16.27 0.97 -24.38
CA THR A 256 -16.97 0.49 -25.58
C THR A 256 -18.27 1.27 -25.82
N THR A 257 -19.01 1.58 -24.75
CA THR A 257 -20.23 2.39 -24.81
C THR A 257 -19.92 3.81 -25.28
N ILE A 258 -18.89 4.45 -24.70
CA ILE A 258 -18.48 5.80 -25.08
C ILE A 258 -18.04 5.84 -26.54
N ILE A 259 -17.23 4.88 -26.99
CA ILE A 259 -16.79 4.80 -28.40
C ILE A 259 -17.99 4.64 -29.33
N SER A 260 -18.97 3.81 -28.95
CA SER A 260 -20.20 3.61 -29.73
C SER A 260 -21.05 4.89 -29.80
N GLU A 261 -21.24 5.57 -28.67
CA GLU A 261 -21.97 6.85 -28.62
C GLU A 261 -21.27 7.93 -29.44
N ARG A 262 -19.94 8.01 -29.36
CA ARG A 262 -19.12 8.91 -30.16
C ARG A 262 -19.34 8.68 -31.64
N GLY A 263 -19.28 7.42 -32.09
CA GLY A 263 -19.53 7.04 -33.47
C GLY A 263 -20.92 7.44 -33.97
N LYS A 264 -21.96 7.31 -33.14
CA LYS A 264 -23.33 7.75 -33.50
C LYS A 264 -23.43 9.27 -33.66
N ILE A 265 -22.77 10.04 -32.80
CA ILE A 265 -22.75 11.51 -32.88
C ILE A 265 -21.95 11.97 -34.11
N GLU A 266 -20.80 11.36 -34.38
CA GLU A 266 -20.01 11.61 -35.60
C GLU A 266 -20.83 11.31 -36.87
N GLU A 267 -21.54 10.18 -36.91
CA GLU A 267 -22.43 9.83 -38.01
C GLU A 267 -23.58 10.85 -38.17
N ARG A 268 -24.16 11.32 -37.05
CA ARG A 268 -25.19 12.37 -37.08
C ARG A 268 -24.66 13.69 -37.63
N ILE A 269 -23.46 14.12 -37.20
CA ILE A 269 -22.81 15.32 -37.71
C ILE A 269 -22.54 15.19 -39.21
N ASN A 270 -22.01 14.05 -39.65
CA ASN A 270 -21.76 13.79 -41.08
C ASN A 270 -23.05 13.85 -41.90
N LYS A 271 -24.12 13.22 -41.42
CA LYS A 271 -25.44 13.27 -42.05
C LYS A 271 -26.01 14.69 -42.11
N LEU A 272 -25.88 15.47 -41.04
CA LEU A 272 -26.30 16.88 -41.04
C LEU A 272 -25.49 17.72 -42.03
N ASN A 273 -24.18 17.50 -42.12
CA ASN A 273 -23.32 18.15 -43.11
C ASN A 273 -23.69 17.78 -44.55
N GLU A 274 -24.01 16.51 -44.82
CA GLU A 274 -24.52 16.05 -46.12
C GLU A 274 -25.87 16.69 -46.45
N GLU A 275 -26.81 16.70 -45.50
CA GLU A 275 -28.11 17.36 -45.67
C GLU A 275 -27.95 18.86 -45.95
N ILE A 276 -27.02 19.54 -45.26
CA ILE A 276 -26.69 20.94 -45.54
C ILE A 276 -26.13 21.07 -46.96
N ARG A 277 -25.21 20.19 -47.39
CA ARG A 277 -24.58 20.20 -48.71
C ARG A 277 -25.57 19.95 -49.86
N ASP A 278 -26.53 19.05 -49.68
CA ASP A 278 -27.57 18.75 -50.67
C ASP A 278 -28.58 19.90 -50.81
N MET A 279 -29.00 20.50 -49.68
CA MET A 279 -29.86 21.69 -49.70
C MET A 279 -29.15 22.89 -50.31
N SER A 280 -27.86 23.00 -49.99
CA SER A 280 -26.91 23.96 -50.48
C SER A 280 -26.87 24.03 -52.00
N GLU A 281 -26.71 22.90 -52.69
CA GLU A 281 -26.51 22.89 -54.13
C GLU A 281 -27.77 23.30 -54.92
N LYS A 282 -28.97 23.06 -54.37
CA LYS A 282 -30.25 23.37 -55.05
C LYS A 282 -30.87 24.72 -54.65
N LYS A 283 -30.55 25.29 -53.48
CA LYS A 283 -31.23 26.49 -52.94
C LYS A 283 -30.32 27.67 -52.56
N ARG A 284 -28.99 27.57 -52.73
CA ARG A 284 -28.05 28.70 -52.50
C ARG A 284 -27.99 29.73 -53.63
N TYR A 285 -28.75 29.48 -54.70
CA TYR A 285 -28.85 30.37 -55.84
C TYR A 285 -30.25 30.98 -55.90
N LEU A 286 -30.35 32.30 -55.75
CA LEU A 286 -31.59 33.01 -56.05
C LEU A 286 -31.57 33.38 -57.53
N ILE A 287 -32.47 32.79 -58.31
CA ILE A 287 -32.59 33.04 -59.75
C ILE A 287 -33.79 33.96 -59.98
N PHE A 288 -33.51 35.16 -60.47
CA PHE A 288 -34.51 36.11 -60.92
C PHE A 288 -34.63 36.01 -62.43
N SER A 289 -35.77 35.52 -62.90
CA SER A 289 -36.04 35.33 -64.33
C SER A 289 -36.99 36.40 -64.85
N LEU A 290 -36.59 37.10 -65.90
CA LEU A 290 -37.47 37.94 -66.70
C LEU A 290 -37.58 37.36 -68.11
N GLU A 291 -38.81 37.07 -68.54
CA GLU A 291 -39.11 36.66 -69.91
C GLU A 291 -40.03 37.69 -70.56
N GLY A 292 -39.72 38.10 -71.80
CA GLY A 292 -40.57 39.02 -72.52
C GLY A 292 -40.09 39.37 -73.93
N PRO A 293 -40.83 40.24 -74.64
CA PRO A 293 -40.40 40.77 -75.93
C PRO A 293 -39.12 41.59 -75.81
N ASN A 294 -38.38 41.73 -76.92
CA ASN A 294 -37.05 42.37 -76.95
C ASN A 294 -36.99 43.74 -76.26
N TYR A 295 -38.02 44.58 -76.43
CA TYR A 295 -38.05 45.92 -75.82
C TYR A 295 -38.12 45.85 -74.29
N ARG A 296 -38.83 44.87 -73.71
CA ARG A 296 -39.02 44.69 -72.27
C ARG A 296 -37.73 44.20 -71.61
N VAL A 297 -37.06 43.25 -72.25
CA VAL A 297 -35.75 42.76 -71.81
C VAL A 297 -34.69 43.87 -71.90
N ASN A 298 -34.67 44.64 -72.99
CA ASN A 298 -33.75 45.78 -73.12
C ASN A 298 -33.99 46.86 -72.05
N GLN A 299 -35.24 47.12 -71.69
CA GLN A 299 -35.59 48.04 -70.61
C GLN A 299 -35.10 47.54 -69.25
N PHE A 300 -35.25 46.24 -68.96
CA PHE A 300 -34.73 45.62 -67.75
C PHE A 300 -33.19 45.67 -67.68
N VAL A 301 -32.51 45.29 -68.76
CA VAL A 301 -31.04 45.36 -68.85
C VAL A 301 -30.55 46.80 -68.62
N LYS A 302 -31.23 47.79 -69.20
CA LYS A 302 -30.85 49.19 -69.05
C LYS A 302 -31.10 49.69 -67.62
N ASN A 303 -32.27 49.44 -67.06
CA ASN A 303 -32.71 50.00 -65.79
C ASN A 303 -32.11 49.28 -64.57
N ILE A 304 -31.89 47.96 -64.68
CA ILE A 304 -31.46 47.10 -63.55
C ILE A 304 -30.02 46.65 -63.69
N LEU A 305 -29.58 46.33 -64.90
CA LEU A 305 -28.22 45.84 -65.18
C LEU A 305 -27.28 46.93 -65.70
N GLY A 306 -27.74 48.19 -65.78
CA GLY A 306 -26.93 49.34 -66.20
C GLY A 306 -26.46 49.27 -67.67
N GLY A 307 -27.20 48.58 -68.53
CA GLY A 307 -26.88 48.44 -69.96
C GLY A 307 -25.84 47.36 -70.30
N ARG A 308 -25.38 46.57 -69.32
CA ARG A 308 -24.39 45.51 -69.51
C ARG A 308 -25.09 44.15 -69.63
N SER A 309 -25.45 43.76 -70.86
CA SER A 309 -26.21 42.54 -71.17
C SER A 309 -25.35 41.29 -71.47
N LYS A 310 -24.02 41.43 -71.57
CA LYS A 310 -23.13 40.29 -71.86
C LYS A 310 -22.46 39.77 -70.60
N SER A 311 -22.78 38.51 -70.24
CA SER A 311 -22.09 37.61 -69.29
C SER A 311 -21.03 38.29 -68.41
N ALA A 312 -21.46 39.17 -67.52
CA ALA A 312 -20.56 39.87 -66.62
C ALA A 312 -20.68 39.24 -65.23
N ASN A 313 -19.66 38.49 -64.82
CA ASN A 313 -19.47 38.11 -63.41
C ASN A 313 -19.08 39.38 -62.64
N LEU A 314 -20.07 40.10 -62.10
CA LEU A 314 -19.85 41.27 -61.27
C LEU A 314 -20.35 40.94 -59.86
N SER A 315 -19.44 40.94 -58.86
CA SER A 315 -19.79 40.97 -57.42
C SER A 315 -20.86 39.95 -56.98
N GLY A 316 -20.63 38.66 -57.26
CA GLY A 316 -21.48 37.56 -56.73
C GLY A 316 -22.80 37.29 -57.49
N ARG A 317 -23.00 37.91 -58.66
CA ARG A 317 -24.14 37.60 -59.56
C ARG A 317 -23.69 37.12 -60.94
N LYS A 318 -24.39 36.12 -61.48
CA LYS A 318 -24.25 35.59 -62.84
C LYS A 318 -25.47 35.97 -63.65
N VAL A 319 -25.29 36.52 -64.84
CA VAL A 319 -26.38 36.87 -65.76
C VAL A 319 -26.29 35.99 -67.00
N ILE A 320 -27.38 35.32 -67.35
CA ILE A 320 -27.53 34.50 -68.55
C ILE A 320 -28.68 35.08 -69.36
N GLU A 321 -28.46 35.30 -70.67
CA GLU A 321 -29.50 35.75 -71.59
C GLU A 321 -29.71 34.69 -72.67
N ASP A 322 -30.95 34.22 -72.80
CA ASP A 322 -31.35 33.22 -73.78
C ASP A 322 -32.41 33.79 -74.73
N THR A 323 -32.49 33.24 -75.95
CA THR A 323 -33.53 33.55 -76.92
C THR A 323 -34.44 32.33 -77.08
N ILE A 324 -35.74 32.51 -76.84
CA ILE A 324 -36.74 31.46 -76.85
C ILE A 324 -37.64 31.64 -78.08
N ALA A 325 -37.72 30.62 -78.93
CA ALA A 325 -38.67 30.60 -80.03
C ALA A 325 -40.07 30.27 -79.49
N THR A 326 -41.07 31.09 -79.82
CA THR A 326 -42.46 30.91 -79.44
C THR A 326 -43.37 30.96 -80.67
N ALA A 327 -44.61 30.48 -80.54
CA ALA A 327 -45.59 30.47 -81.64
C ALA A 327 -45.92 31.87 -82.19
N GLU A 328 -45.63 32.94 -81.43
CA GLU A 328 -45.91 34.34 -81.77
C GLU A 328 -44.63 35.13 -82.14
N GLY A 329 -43.46 34.48 -82.20
CA GLY A 329 -42.17 35.10 -82.51
C GLY A 329 -41.05 34.74 -81.53
N PHE A 330 -39.98 35.56 -81.47
CA PHE A 330 -38.86 35.36 -80.55
C PHE A 330 -39.06 36.17 -79.25
N LYS A 331 -38.99 35.49 -78.11
CA LYS A 331 -38.89 36.12 -76.78
C LYS A 331 -37.45 36.03 -76.29
N ARG A 332 -37.04 36.98 -75.44
CA ARG A 332 -35.78 36.89 -74.72
C ARG A 332 -36.06 36.59 -73.26
N LYS A 333 -35.19 35.79 -72.65
CA LYS A 333 -35.17 35.49 -71.23
C LYS A 333 -33.85 35.97 -70.66
N VAL A 334 -33.91 36.62 -69.50
CA VAL A 334 -32.74 37.00 -68.72
C VAL A 334 -32.87 36.39 -67.34
N ASP A 335 -31.89 35.56 -66.99
CA ASP A 335 -31.76 34.96 -65.67
C ASP A 335 -30.61 35.65 -64.92
N VAL A 336 -30.93 36.27 -63.79
CA VAL A 336 -29.96 36.83 -62.86
C VAL A 336 -29.87 35.91 -61.65
N THR A 337 -28.74 35.22 -61.52
CA THR A 337 -28.47 34.29 -60.42
C THR A 337 -27.56 34.94 -59.40
N PHE A 338 -27.99 35.00 -58.14
CA PHE A 338 -27.15 35.41 -57.01
C PHE A 338 -26.64 34.19 -56.27
N ASP A 339 -25.32 34.12 -56.03
CA ASP A 339 -24.72 33.17 -55.09
C ASP A 339 -24.68 33.81 -53.69
N LEU A 340 -25.50 33.29 -52.78
CA LEU A 340 -25.64 33.84 -51.44
C LEU A 340 -24.34 33.78 -50.60
N ARG A 341 -23.32 33.01 -51.00
CA ARG A 341 -22.02 32.93 -50.29
C ARG A 341 -21.12 34.15 -50.50
N ILE A 342 -21.28 34.82 -51.64
CA ILE A 342 -20.34 35.81 -52.16
C ILE A 342 -21.02 37.16 -52.42
N VAL A 343 -22.35 37.19 -52.47
CA VAL A 343 -23.08 38.43 -52.68
C VAL A 343 -22.95 39.32 -51.45
N SER A 344 -22.54 40.57 -51.65
CA SER A 344 -22.61 41.58 -50.60
C SER A 344 -24.07 41.98 -50.36
N LEU A 345 -24.54 41.95 -49.12
CA LEU A 345 -25.91 42.35 -48.73
C LEU A 345 -26.34 43.71 -49.34
N PRO A 346 -25.53 44.79 -49.31
CA PRO A 346 -25.92 46.07 -49.92
C PRO A 346 -26.16 45.99 -51.44
N GLY A 347 -25.39 45.16 -52.15
CA GLY A 347 -25.53 44.95 -53.59
C GLY A 347 -26.78 44.14 -53.95
N PHE A 348 -27.14 43.16 -53.10
CA PHE A 348 -28.37 42.40 -53.24
C PHE A 348 -29.61 43.27 -52.96
N ASP A 349 -29.61 44.05 -51.88
CA ASP A 349 -30.72 44.93 -51.53
C ASP A 349 -30.97 46.00 -52.59
N THR A 350 -29.90 46.57 -53.14
CA THR A 350 -29.97 47.53 -54.25
C THR A 350 -30.60 46.89 -55.49
N PHE A 351 -30.24 45.64 -55.81
CA PHE A 351 -30.85 44.91 -56.92
C PHE A 351 -32.33 44.62 -56.66
N VAL A 352 -32.70 44.09 -55.49
CA VAL A 352 -34.11 43.79 -55.15
C VAL A 352 -34.96 45.05 -55.18
N LYS A 353 -34.44 46.16 -54.66
CA LYS A 353 -35.11 47.47 -54.72
C LYS A 353 -35.33 47.92 -56.16
N GLY A 354 -34.30 47.87 -57.00
CA GLY A 354 -34.42 48.18 -58.42
C GLY A 354 -35.42 47.25 -59.13
N TYR A 355 -35.38 45.95 -58.84
CA TYR A 355 -36.30 44.97 -59.43
C TYR A 355 -37.75 45.28 -59.08
N LYS A 356 -38.05 45.67 -57.83
CA LYS A 356 -39.38 46.14 -57.41
C LYS A 356 -39.80 47.42 -58.12
N GLU A 357 -38.90 48.39 -58.23
CA GLU A 357 -39.15 49.64 -58.97
C GLU A 357 -39.43 49.38 -60.45
N PHE A 358 -38.73 48.43 -61.06
CA PHE A 358 -39.00 47.98 -62.43
C PHE A 358 -40.39 47.36 -62.56
N ILE A 359 -40.78 46.42 -61.67
CA ILE A 359 -42.13 45.84 -61.70
C ILE A 359 -43.19 46.95 -61.59
N ASN A 360 -43.00 47.90 -60.67
CA ASN A 360 -43.93 49.02 -60.49
C ASN A 360 -44.02 49.96 -61.71
N SER A 361 -42.98 50.00 -62.55
CA SER A 361 -42.99 50.76 -63.81
C SER A 361 -43.79 50.10 -64.95
N LEU A 362 -44.18 48.82 -64.79
CA LEU A 362 -44.92 48.08 -65.80
C LEU A 362 -46.43 48.40 -65.78
N PRO A 363 -47.15 48.19 -66.89
CA PRO A 363 -48.61 48.21 -66.93
C PRO A 363 -49.25 47.20 -65.95
N GLU A 364 -50.40 47.52 -65.36
CA GLU A 364 -51.02 46.71 -64.29
C GLU A 364 -51.27 45.25 -64.67
N ASN A 365 -51.63 44.99 -65.92
CA ASN A 365 -51.85 43.64 -66.48
C ASN A 365 -50.58 42.77 -66.54
N GLU A 366 -49.38 43.35 -66.38
CA GLU A 366 -48.10 42.63 -66.42
C GLU A 366 -47.41 42.52 -65.05
N ARG A 367 -47.92 43.22 -64.02
CA ARG A 367 -47.30 43.24 -62.68
C ARG A 367 -47.51 41.94 -61.89
N GLY A 368 -48.69 41.33 -62.03
CA GLY A 368 -49.16 40.25 -61.14
C GLY A 368 -48.24 39.02 -61.15
N SER A 369 -47.82 38.56 -62.32
CA SER A 369 -46.95 37.38 -62.47
C SER A 369 -45.54 37.62 -61.94
N LEU A 370 -44.98 38.81 -62.17
CA LEU A 370 -43.63 39.18 -61.74
C LEU A 370 -43.53 39.44 -60.23
N ASN A 371 -44.54 40.08 -59.62
CA ASN A 371 -44.60 40.24 -58.16
C ASN A 371 -44.75 38.89 -57.45
N SER A 372 -45.63 38.01 -57.94
CA SER A 372 -45.80 36.67 -57.37
C SER A 372 -44.52 35.83 -57.47
N ASN A 373 -43.80 35.92 -58.59
CA ASN A 373 -42.50 35.27 -58.76
C ASN A 373 -41.45 35.83 -57.79
N LEU A 374 -41.36 37.15 -57.65
CA LEU A 374 -40.44 37.81 -56.71
C LEU A 374 -40.68 37.37 -55.26
N ASP A 375 -41.93 37.38 -54.81
CA ASP A 375 -42.30 36.98 -53.45
C ASP A 375 -41.99 35.49 -53.20
N THR A 376 -42.18 34.64 -54.21
CA THR A 376 -41.89 33.21 -54.14
C THR A 376 -40.38 32.95 -54.03
N ILE A 377 -39.57 33.66 -54.83
CA ILE A 377 -38.10 33.56 -54.80
C ILE A 377 -37.57 33.99 -53.42
N LEU A 378 -38.03 35.13 -52.91
CA LEU A 378 -37.56 35.65 -51.61
C LEU A 378 -38.00 34.78 -50.43
N ARG A 379 -39.25 34.28 -50.43
CA ARG A 379 -39.73 33.34 -49.39
C ARG A 379 -38.93 32.03 -49.38
N ASN A 380 -38.64 31.48 -50.55
CA ASN A 380 -37.87 30.25 -50.67
C ASN A 380 -36.41 30.40 -50.19
N GLY A 381 -35.79 31.56 -50.40
CA GLY A 381 -34.46 31.88 -49.87
C GLY A 381 -34.42 31.92 -48.34
N ILE A 382 -35.32 32.69 -47.72
CA ILE A 382 -35.41 32.86 -46.26
C ILE A 382 -35.67 31.52 -45.55
N LEU A 383 -36.59 30.71 -46.09
CA LEU A 383 -36.89 29.38 -45.54
C LEU A 383 -35.67 28.43 -45.59
N SER A 384 -34.79 28.61 -46.57
CA SER A 384 -33.60 27.77 -46.75
C SER A 384 -32.47 28.18 -45.80
N GLU A 385 -32.22 29.47 -45.59
CA GLU A 385 -31.22 29.94 -44.63
C GLU A 385 -31.61 29.59 -43.19
N ASN A 386 -32.88 29.76 -42.81
CA ASN A 386 -33.35 29.39 -41.47
C ASN A 386 -33.16 27.88 -41.20
N LEU A 387 -33.37 27.04 -42.22
CA LEU A 387 -33.19 25.60 -42.11
C LEU A 387 -31.71 25.21 -42.00
N ILE A 388 -30.82 25.87 -42.74
CA ILE A 388 -29.37 25.68 -42.63
C ILE A 388 -28.89 26.11 -41.24
N ALA A 389 -29.27 27.30 -40.77
CA ALA A 389 -28.92 27.79 -39.45
C ALA A 389 -29.41 26.87 -38.32
N SER A 390 -30.60 26.27 -38.48
CA SER A 390 -31.11 25.26 -37.54
C SER A 390 -30.23 24.01 -37.50
N LYS A 391 -29.75 23.52 -38.64
CA LYS A 391 -28.86 22.34 -38.71
C LYS A 391 -27.45 22.66 -38.21
N ASP A 392 -26.92 23.84 -38.50
CA ASP A 392 -25.63 24.31 -37.96
C ASP A 392 -25.67 24.42 -36.42
N ASN A 393 -26.80 24.86 -35.86
CA ASN A 393 -27.02 24.83 -34.42
C ASN A 393 -27.04 23.39 -33.87
N GLU A 394 -27.69 22.46 -34.57
CA GLU A 394 -27.71 21.04 -34.19
C GLU A 394 -26.30 20.43 -34.23
N ILE A 395 -25.52 20.70 -35.29
CA ILE A 395 -24.11 20.31 -35.38
C ILE A 395 -23.32 20.86 -34.19
N SER A 396 -23.51 22.14 -33.86
CA SER A 396 -22.82 22.77 -32.72
C SER A 396 -23.15 22.10 -31.39
N LEU A 397 -24.38 21.63 -31.18
CA LEU A 397 -24.77 20.87 -30.00
C LEU A 397 -24.12 19.48 -29.99
N CYS A 398 -24.16 18.76 -31.11
CA CYS A 398 -23.49 17.48 -31.28
C CYS A 398 -21.98 17.59 -31.04
N GLN A 399 -21.33 18.65 -31.53
CA GLN A 399 -19.90 18.90 -31.31
C GLN A 399 -19.56 19.04 -29.81
N ARG A 400 -20.38 19.76 -29.04
CA ARG A 400 -20.20 19.90 -27.59
C ARG A 400 -20.37 18.58 -26.84
N GLU A 401 -21.29 17.73 -27.28
CA GLU A 401 -21.44 16.39 -26.71
C GLU A 401 -20.25 15.49 -27.06
N LEU A 402 -19.75 15.58 -28.29
CA LEU A 402 -18.56 14.88 -28.74
C LEU A 402 -17.32 15.25 -27.91
N ASP A 403 -17.13 16.54 -27.63
CA ASP A 403 -16.02 17.02 -26.79
C ASP A 403 -16.10 16.44 -25.37
N LYS A 404 -17.30 16.39 -24.78
CA LYS A 404 -17.53 15.80 -23.45
C LYS A 404 -17.23 14.30 -23.44
N LEU A 405 -17.66 13.57 -24.46
CA LEU A 405 -17.38 12.13 -24.57
C LEU A 405 -15.90 11.86 -24.78
N THR A 406 -15.22 12.66 -25.60
CA THR A 406 -13.77 12.55 -25.85
C THR A 406 -12.96 12.77 -24.57
N LEU A 407 -13.36 13.74 -23.74
CA LEU A 407 -12.73 13.98 -22.44
C LEU A 407 -12.92 12.78 -21.49
N LYS A 408 -14.15 12.26 -21.39
CA LYS A 408 -14.45 11.05 -20.60
C LYS A 408 -13.69 9.81 -21.10
N GLU A 409 -13.58 9.64 -22.42
CA GLU A 409 -12.83 8.54 -23.03
C GLU A 409 -11.36 8.61 -22.65
N SER A 410 -10.76 9.80 -22.68
CA SER A 410 -9.38 10.04 -22.24
C SER A 410 -9.20 9.69 -20.75
N GLU A 411 -10.10 10.14 -19.88
CA GLU A 411 -10.05 9.84 -18.44
C GLU A 411 -10.14 8.33 -18.18
N ILE A 412 -11.07 7.63 -18.83
CA ILE A 412 -11.27 6.19 -18.67
C ILE A 412 -10.12 5.39 -19.28
N SER A 413 -9.57 5.83 -20.41
CA SER A 413 -8.38 5.23 -21.03
C SER A 413 -7.14 5.37 -20.13
N GLN A 414 -6.99 6.49 -19.43
CA GLN A 414 -5.93 6.65 -18.42
C GLN A 414 -6.13 5.70 -17.24
N MET A 415 -7.36 5.53 -16.75
CA MET A 415 -7.66 4.56 -15.70
C MET A 415 -7.36 3.12 -16.13
N ARG A 416 -7.65 2.77 -17.38
CA ARG A 416 -7.33 1.46 -17.98
C ARG A 416 -5.82 1.18 -18.00
N ASN A 417 -5.02 2.17 -18.40
CA ASN A 417 -3.58 2.02 -18.60
C ASN A 417 -2.74 2.27 -17.35
N SER A 418 -3.36 2.70 -16.24
CA SER A 418 -2.66 2.90 -14.98
C SER A 418 -2.27 1.54 -14.37
N PRO A 419 -0.99 1.30 -14.03
CA PRO A 419 -0.60 0.09 -13.30
C PRO A 419 -1.33 0.07 -11.97
N LYS A 420 -2.26 -0.88 -11.83
CA LYS A 420 -2.99 -1.11 -10.58
C LYS A 420 -2.01 -1.73 -9.60
N ASN A 421 -1.64 -0.96 -8.58
CA ASN A 421 -0.80 -1.43 -7.49
C ASN A 421 -1.67 -1.84 -6.32
N LEU A 422 -1.33 -2.97 -5.68
CA LEU A 422 -1.81 -3.26 -4.33
C LEU A 422 -0.80 -2.75 -3.31
N ASN A 423 -1.29 -2.28 -2.18
CA ASN A 423 -0.50 -1.77 -1.08
C ASN A 423 -0.41 -2.83 0.03
N TYR A 424 0.81 -3.24 0.34
CA TYR A 424 1.16 -4.28 1.29
C TYR A 424 1.82 -3.69 2.54
N LEU A 425 1.36 -4.11 3.71
CA LEU A 425 2.03 -3.92 4.99
C LEU A 425 2.45 -5.29 5.53
N GLY A 426 3.75 -5.50 5.74
CA GLY A 426 4.28 -6.71 6.40
C GLY A 426 4.71 -6.44 7.84
N LEU A 427 4.92 -7.49 8.65
CA LEU A 427 5.43 -7.39 10.03
C LEU A 427 6.85 -7.99 10.20
N GLU A 428 7.39 -7.93 11.43
CA GLU A 428 8.74 -8.35 11.77
C GLU A 428 8.98 -9.86 11.58
N GLY A 429 9.96 -10.17 10.74
CA GLY A 429 10.34 -11.52 10.41
C GLY A 429 9.90 -11.94 8.99
N PRO A 430 10.10 -13.21 8.63
CA PRO A 430 10.14 -13.84 7.29
C PRO A 430 9.09 -13.44 6.24
N ASN A 431 9.19 -12.20 5.76
CA ASN A 431 8.21 -11.59 4.86
C ASN A 431 8.74 -11.29 3.46
N PHE A 432 9.99 -11.60 3.14
CA PHE A 432 10.44 -11.54 1.74
C PHE A 432 9.75 -12.60 0.92
N SER A 433 9.71 -13.83 1.44
CA SER A 433 9.14 -14.94 0.71
C SER A 433 7.64 -14.73 0.48
N SER A 434 6.93 -14.18 1.46
CA SER A 434 5.51 -13.83 1.34
C SER A 434 5.29 -12.65 0.40
N PHE A 435 6.07 -11.56 0.53
CA PHE A 435 6.02 -10.43 -0.38
C PHE A 435 6.32 -10.84 -1.82
N LEU A 436 7.42 -11.56 -2.07
CA LEU A 436 7.83 -12.02 -3.39
C LEU A 436 6.83 -13.00 -4.01
N LYS A 437 6.21 -13.87 -3.20
CA LYS A 437 5.17 -14.77 -3.69
C LYS A 437 3.89 -14.03 -4.07
N ILE A 438 3.52 -12.98 -3.33
CA ILE A 438 2.42 -12.10 -3.71
C ILE A 438 2.80 -11.29 -4.95
N TYR A 439 4.02 -10.73 -5.00
CA TYR A 439 4.54 -10.01 -6.15
C TYR A 439 4.50 -10.87 -7.41
N GLY A 440 4.98 -12.12 -7.34
CA GLY A 440 4.95 -13.09 -8.44
C GLY A 440 3.55 -13.53 -8.85
N LEU A 441 2.58 -13.51 -7.92
CA LEU A 441 1.16 -13.68 -8.27
C LEU A 441 0.66 -12.45 -9.06
N LEU A 442 0.94 -11.25 -8.57
CA LEU A 442 0.45 -9.99 -9.15
C LEU A 442 1.10 -9.66 -10.50
N SER A 443 2.39 -9.95 -10.65
CA SER A 443 3.16 -9.74 -11.88
C SER A 443 2.56 -10.51 -13.06
N LYS A 444 2.07 -11.74 -12.84
CA LYS A 444 1.34 -12.55 -13.84
C LYS A 444 0.08 -11.87 -14.36
N TYR A 445 -0.49 -10.96 -13.57
CA TYR A 445 -1.68 -10.18 -13.94
C TYR A 445 -1.35 -8.74 -14.36
N GLY A 446 -0.07 -8.40 -14.51
CA GLY A 446 0.38 -7.03 -14.83
C GLY A 446 0.14 -6.02 -13.70
N LEU A 447 -0.02 -6.50 -12.46
CA LEU A 447 -0.24 -5.68 -11.28
C LEU A 447 1.06 -5.49 -10.50
N GLY A 448 1.24 -4.31 -9.92
CA GLY A 448 2.38 -4.02 -9.04
C GLY A 448 2.05 -4.22 -7.56
N LEU A 449 3.09 -4.29 -6.74
CA LEU A 449 2.99 -4.40 -5.29
C LEU A 449 3.86 -3.33 -4.63
N LYS A 450 3.22 -2.39 -3.94
CA LYS A 450 3.90 -1.39 -3.10
C LYS A 450 3.96 -1.90 -1.68
N GLY A 451 5.14 -1.96 -1.08
CA GLY A 451 5.32 -2.55 0.25
C GLY A 451 5.77 -1.55 1.29
N VAL A 452 5.24 -1.62 2.52
CA VAL A 452 5.86 -1.08 3.72
C VAL A 452 6.27 -2.24 4.60
N ILE A 453 7.56 -2.36 4.88
CA ILE A 453 8.13 -3.45 5.68
C ILE A 453 8.92 -2.82 6.85
N PRO A 454 8.39 -2.86 8.08
CA PRO A 454 9.13 -2.47 9.26
C PRO A 454 10.21 -3.51 9.56
N GLU A 455 11.41 -3.02 9.87
CA GLU A 455 12.56 -3.83 10.27
C GLU A 455 12.91 -3.47 11.73
N ASN A 456 12.90 -4.46 12.62
CA ASN A 456 13.28 -4.25 14.01
C ASN A 456 14.72 -3.73 14.07
N SER A 457 14.91 -2.59 14.74
CA SER A 457 16.25 -2.05 14.98
C SER A 457 17.12 -2.91 15.90
N GLU A 458 16.55 -3.96 16.52
CA GLU A 458 17.18 -4.68 17.62
C GLU A 458 17.53 -6.16 17.42
N ARG A 459 17.29 -6.84 16.29
CA ARG A 459 17.91 -8.17 15.93
C ARG A 459 17.34 -8.81 14.65
N LEU A 460 17.84 -9.88 14.00
CA LEU A 460 18.84 -10.97 14.28
C LEU A 460 19.47 -11.58 13.00
N TYR A 461 18.82 -11.37 11.85
CA TYR A 461 19.40 -11.38 10.51
C TYR A 461 18.78 -10.19 9.80
N ASN A 462 19.44 -9.03 9.86
CA ASN A 462 18.97 -7.84 9.17
C ASN A 462 19.68 -7.79 7.81
N LEU A 463 18.99 -8.27 6.78
CA LEU A 463 19.51 -8.26 5.42
C LEU A 463 18.56 -7.53 4.48
N MET A 464 17.33 -7.16 4.90
CA MET A 464 16.31 -6.59 4.00
C MET A 464 16.76 -5.31 3.37
N ASN A 465 17.17 -4.35 4.18
CA ASN A 465 17.61 -3.07 3.66
C ASN A 465 18.88 -3.20 2.82
N SER A 466 19.69 -4.24 3.03
CA SER A 466 20.93 -4.46 2.27
C SER A 466 20.64 -5.17 0.93
N LEU A 467 19.75 -6.15 0.94
CA LEU A 467 19.29 -6.88 -0.25
C LEU A 467 18.43 -5.98 -1.15
N ALA A 468 17.40 -5.32 -0.59
CA ALA A 468 16.47 -4.49 -1.35
C ALA A 468 17.12 -3.26 -2.01
N ARG A 469 18.21 -2.75 -1.44
CA ARG A 469 18.98 -1.63 -2.02
C ARG A 469 20.00 -2.07 -3.06
N HIS A 470 20.32 -3.35 -3.11
CA HIS A 470 21.30 -3.88 -4.05
C HIS A 470 20.68 -4.03 -5.44
N ASP A 471 21.43 -3.69 -6.49
CA ASP A 471 20.92 -3.66 -7.87
C ASP A 471 20.34 -5.00 -8.34
N ASN A 472 20.97 -6.13 -7.99
CA ASN A 472 20.45 -7.49 -8.25
C ASN A 472 19.00 -7.75 -7.81
N PHE A 473 18.46 -6.98 -6.85
CA PHE A 473 17.10 -7.15 -6.32
C PHE A 473 16.19 -5.94 -6.57
N ARG A 474 16.72 -4.89 -7.22
CA ARG A 474 16.06 -3.60 -7.36
C ARG A 474 14.73 -3.70 -8.10
N GLU A 475 14.60 -4.58 -9.08
CA GLU A 475 13.36 -4.79 -9.82
C GLU A 475 12.20 -5.24 -8.90
N TYR A 476 12.48 -6.13 -7.95
CA TYR A 476 11.49 -6.72 -7.06
C TYR A 476 11.13 -5.81 -5.88
N PHE A 477 12.07 -5.00 -5.40
CA PHE A 477 11.89 -4.15 -4.21
C PHE A 477 11.85 -2.65 -4.51
N ARG A 478 11.77 -2.24 -5.78
CA ARG A 478 11.74 -0.83 -6.20
C ARG A 478 10.72 0.00 -5.43
N ASP A 479 9.53 -0.58 -5.25
CA ASP A 479 8.36 0.06 -4.66
C ASP A 479 8.15 -0.35 -3.19
N VAL A 480 9.22 -0.81 -2.52
CA VAL A 480 9.21 -1.25 -1.13
C VAL A 480 9.94 -0.27 -0.22
N LYS A 481 9.24 0.20 0.80
CA LYS A 481 9.75 1.06 1.87
C LYS A 481 10.13 0.22 3.08
N ILE A 482 11.41 0.21 3.41
CA ILE A 482 11.93 -0.46 4.61
C ILE A 482 12.11 0.58 5.73
N ALA A 483 11.29 0.49 6.78
CA ALA A 483 11.28 1.43 7.89
C ALA A 483 11.91 0.81 9.16
N ARG A 484 12.89 1.47 9.77
CA ARG A 484 13.56 0.97 10.99
C ARG A 484 12.85 1.41 12.26
N ALA A 485 11.66 0.89 12.49
CA ALA A 485 10.83 1.13 13.65
C ALA A 485 10.03 -0.12 14.01
N ASP A 486 9.65 -0.24 15.28
CA ASP A 486 8.67 -1.22 15.72
C ASP A 486 7.32 -0.93 15.02
N LEU A 487 6.62 -1.98 14.56
CA LEU A 487 5.36 -1.80 13.82
C LEU A 487 4.34 -1.01 14.64
N ASP A 488 4.19 -1.30 15.94
CA ASP A 488 3.19 -0.64 16.78
C ASP A 488 3.48 0.87 16.81
N GLU A 489 4.77 1.27 16.81
CA GLU A 489 5.17 2.69 16.70
C GLU A 489 4.90 3.27 15.32
N LEU A 490 5.24 2.55 14.26
CA LEU A 490 5.04 3.02 12.90
C LEU A 490 3.56 3.28 12.62
N ILE A 491 2.68 2.40 13.08
CA ILE A 491 1.23 2.55 12.95
C ILE A 491 0.71 3.74 13.76
N LEU A 492 1.11 3.86 15.04
CA LEU A 492 0.70 4.98 15.89
C LEU A 492 1.22 6.34 15.38
N LEU A 493 2.35 6.35 14.69
CA LEU A 493 2.88 7.55 14.05
C LEU A 493 2.31 7.74 12.63
N ASP A 494 1.31 6.97 12.22
CA ASP A 494 0.69 7.03 10.89
C ASP A 494 1.71 6.92 9.73
N PHE A 495 2.70 6.04 9.91
CA PHE A 495 3.76 5.73 8.95
C PHE A 495 4.68 6.91 8.60
N VAL A 496 4.87 7.84 9.55
CA VAL A 496 5.90 8.87 9.47
C VAL A 496 7.28 8.24 9.33
N ASN A 497 8.01 8.69 8.32
CA ASN A 497 9.31 8.12 7.95
C ASN A 497 10.47 9.03 8.39
N SER A 498 10.51 9.34 9.68
CA SER A 498 11.59 10.13 10.26
C SER A 498 12.07 9.48 11.56
N PRO A 499 13.37 9.16 11.68
CA PRO A 499 13.92 8.60 12.90
C PRO A 499 13.94 9.62 14.07
N LEU A 500 13.70 10.90 13.78
CA LEU A 500 13.62 11.98 14.77
C LEU A 500 12.25 12.08 15.42
N VAL A 501 11.20 11.58 14.76
CA VAL A 501 9.84 11.53 15.30
C VAL A 501 9.70 10.23 16.08
N ARG A 502 9.31 10.33 17.34
CA ARG A 502 9.20 9.16 18.23
C ARG A 502 8.06 9.31 19.23
N LEU A 503 7.55 8.18 19.69
CA LEU A 503 6.64 8.15 20.81
C LEU A 503 7.41 8.35 22.12
N GLU A 504 6.88 9.21 22.97
CA GLU A 504 7.38 9.42 24.32
C GLU A 504 6.20 9.38 25.30
N ARG A 505 6.44 8.97 26.55
CA ARG A 505 5.41 9.08 27.58
C ARG A 505 5.25 10.54 27.96
N GLU A 506 4.01 11.01 28.01
CA GLU A 506 3.74 12.33 28.55
C GLU A 506 4.10 12.37 30.03
N PRO A 507 4.70 13.48 30.51
CA PRO A 507 4.93 13.68 31.93
C PRO A 507 3.63 14.10 32.61
N THR A 508 2.68 13.18 32.78
CA THR A 508 1.43 13.41 33.53
C THR A 508 1.53 12.90 34.97
N LYS A 509 0.75 13.51 35.87
CA LYS A 509 0.66 13.12 37.30
C LYS A 509 -0.18 11.86 37.53
N ASP A 510 -1.02 11.48 36.58
CA ASP A 510 -1.87 10.30 36.63
C ASP A 510 -1.18 9.06 36.07
N GLU A 511 -1.48 7.88 36.66
CA GLU A 511 -0.85 6.59 36.34
C GLU A 511 -1.20 6.03 34.94
N ASP A 512 -2.12 6.68 34.21
CA ASP A 512 -2.48 6.30 32.86
C ASP A 512 -1.41 6.74 31.85
N LEU A 513 -0.94 5.76 31.07
CA LEU A 513 0.10 5.90 30.06
C LEU A 513 -0.36 6.77 28.87
N LYS A 514 -0.42 8.09 29.03
CA LYS A 514 -0.60 8.99 27.88
C LYS A 514 0.68 9.03 27.05
N LEU A 515 0.53 8.73 25.76
CA LEU A 515 1.61 8.79 24.77
C LEU A 515 1.54 10.14 24.06
N GLY A 516 2.71 10.76 23.87
CA GLY A 516 2.90 11.93 23.04
C GLY A 516 3.85 11.64 21.90
N VAL A 517 3.75 12.40 20.83
CA VAL A 517 4.67 12.38 19.69
C VAL A 517 5.69 13.51 19.88
N ARG A 518 6.97 13.15 19.93
CA ARG A 518 8.07 14.09 20.06
C ARG A 518 8.80 14.27 18.74
N TYR A 519 9.13 15.52 18.43
CA TYR A 519 10.11 15.90 17.43
C TYR A 519 11.00 17.02 17.98
N LYS A 520 12.30 16.75 18.17
CA LYS A 520 13.23 17.68 18.86
C LYS A 520 12.65 18.14 20.21
N GLU A 521 12.35 19.45 20.34
CA GLU A 521 11.76 20.06 21.54
C GLU A 521 10.22 20.05 21.52
N ASP A 522 9.60 19.81 20.37
CA ASP A 522 8.14 19.76 20.24
C ASP A 522 7.60 18.45 20.84
N LEU A 523 6.58 18.56 21.69
CA LEU A 523 5.83 17.42 22.20
C LEU A 523 4.34 17.73 22.06
N ILE A 524 3.64 16.89 21.31
CA ILE A 524 2.20 16.96 21.12
C ILE A 524 1.57 15.65 21.60
N GLY A 525 0.42 15.71 22.27
CA GLY A 525 -0.27 14.50 22.68
C GLY A 525 -0.78 13.69 21.51
N LEU A 526 -0.84 12.36 21.63
CA LEU A 526 -1.16 11.49 20.49
C LEU A 526 -2.55 11.77 19.87
N ASP A 527 -3.54 12.14 20.68
CA ASP A 527 -4.87 12.53 20.17
C ASP A 527 -4.80 13.83 19.38
N GLN A 528 -4.08 14.83 19.90
CA GLN A 528 -3.85 16.09 19.21
C GLN A 528 -3.01 15.91 17.95
N TYR A 529 -2.07 14.96 17.96
CA TYR A 529 -1.29 14.57 16.79
C TYR A 529 -2.18 14.06 15.67
N TYR A 530 -3.14 13.17 15.95
CA TYR A 530 -4.07 12.70 14.93
C TYR A 530 -4.97 13.82 14.39
N LEU A 531 -5.42 14.74 15.25
CA LEU A 531 -6.14 15.94 14.80
C LEU A 531 -5.25 16.86 13.94
N ALA A 532 -3.95 16.93 14.24
CA ALA A 532 -3.00 17.68 13.44
C ALA A 532 -2.79 17.04 12.05
N LEU A 533 -2.76 15.70 11.96
CA LEU A 533 -2.72 15.00 10.68
C LEU A 533 -3.94 15.30 9.82
N ASP A 534 -5.14 15.29 10.41
CA ASP A 534 -6.39 15.59 9.69
C ASP A 534 -6.44 17.06 9.25
N SER A 535 -5.91 17.97 10.07
CA SER A 535 -5.74 19.38 9.72
C SER A 535 -4.71 19.59 8.60
N LEU A 536 -3.64 18.79 8.52
CA LEU A 536 -2.65 18.90 7.44
C LEU A 536 -3.24 18.57 6.08
N GLU A 537 -4.20 17.64 6.02
CA GLU A 537 -4.86 17.25 4.77
C GLU A 537 -5.80 18.33 4.23
N THR A 538 -6.26 19.24 5.09
CA THR A 538 -7.30 20.24 4.76
C THR A 538 -6.78 21.68 4.77
N GLU A 539 -5.89 22.02 5.70
CA GLU A 539 -5.46 23.39 5.99
C GLU A 539 -3.99 23.67 5.63
N GLY A 540 -3.17 22.63 5.48
CA GLY A 540 -1.75 22.73 5.12
C GLY A 540 -0.80 23.09 6.29
N VAL A 541 0.51 23.03 6.03
CA VAL A 541 1.58 23.05 7.04
C VAL A 541 1.56 24.28 7.96
N GLU A 542 1.46 25.49 7.41
CA GLU A 542 1.54 26.72 8.20
C GLU A 542 0.37 26.88 9.18
N LYS A 543 -0.85 26.54 8.74
CA LYS A 543 -2.06 26.65 9.57
C LYS A 543 -2.06 25.60 10.66
N THR A 544 -1.75 24.34 10.32
CA THR A 544 -1.64 23.27 11.32
C THR A 544 -0.56 23.60 12.36
N SER A 545 0.61 24.06 11.93
CA SER A 545 1.71 24.44 12.85
C SER A 545 1.24 25.46 13.90
N LYS A 546 0.57 26.53 13.48
CA LYS A 546 0.03 27.55 14.39
C LYS A 546 -1.08 27.01 15.29
N LYS A 547 -2.00 26.21 14.73
CA LYS A 547 -3.19 25.68 15.42
C LYS A 547 -2.83 24.71 16.55
N PHE A 548 -1.82 23.88 16.34
CA PHE A 548 -1.41 22.84 17.30
C PHE A 548 -0.14 23.18 18.08
N GLY A 549 0.43 24.37 17.87
CA GLY A 549 1.62 24.82 18.60
C GLY A 549 2.87 23.97 18.34
N ILE A 550 3.00 23.39 17.14
CA ILE A 550 4.16 22.60 16.71
C ILE A 550 4.98 23.40 15.70
N SER A 551 6.28 23.15 15.59
CA SER A 551 7.11 23.83 14.59
C SER A 551 6.66 23.52 13.15
N PRO A 552 6.83 24.46 12.20
CA PRO A 552 6.56 24.21 10.77
C PRO A 552 7.36 23.03 10.22
N GLU A 553 8.58 22.83 10.74
CA GLU A 553 9.44 21.69 10.40
C GLU A 553 8.80 20.36 10.84
N PHE A 554 8.28 20.30 12.07
CA PHE A 554 7.59 19.10 12.55
C PHE A 554 6.35 18.80 11.71
N ALA A 555 5.52 19.82 11.46
CA ALA A 555 4.33 19.72 10.61
C ALA A 555 4.66 19.25 9.18
N SER A 556 5.78 19.73 8.61
CA SER A 556 6.27 19.30 7.30
C SER A 556 6.69 17.83 7.29
N ILE A 557 7.44 17.38 8.30
CA ILE A 557 7.92 15.98 8.40
C ILE A 557 6.76 15.00 8.51
N ILE A 558 5.73 15.33 9.30
CA ILE A 558 4.58 14.43 9.46
C ILE A 558 3.64 14.47 8.25
N SER A 559 3.69 15.54 7.44
CA SER A 559 2.98 15.63 6.15
C SER A 559 3.59 14.71 5.07
N ASP A 560 4.90 14.44 5.15
CA ASP A 560 5.65 13.55 4.23
C ASP A 560 5.52 12.05 4.56
N ARG A 561 4.57 11.70 5.44
CA ARG A 561 4.29 10.30 5.78
C ARG A 561 3.78 9.51 4.56
N TYR A 562 3.89 8.19 4.61
CA TYR A 562 3.22 7.33 3.62
C TYR A 562 1.71 7.52 3.77
N LYS A 563 0.97 7.90 2.71
CA LYS A 563 -0.47 8.23 2.78
C LYS A 563 -1.39 7.12 2.28
N ASP A 564 -0.86 6.21 1.48
CA ASP A 564 -1.67 5.16 0.87
C ASP A 564 -2.25 4.22 1.93
N LYS A 565 -3.48 3.76 1.68
CA LYS A 565 -4.17 2.74 2.47
C LYS A 565 -3.74 1.35 2.00
N PHE A 566 -3.77 0.38 2.90
CA PHE A 566 -3.32 -0.98 2.66
C PHE A 566 -4.46 -1.89 2.21
N ASP A 567 -4.18 -2.68 1.18
CA ASP A 567 -5.05 -3.76 0.67
C ASP A 567 -4.71 -5.09 1.32
N ILE A 568 -3.44 -5.28 1.69
CA ILE A 568 -2.94 -6.50 2.30
C ILE A 568 -2.14 -6.13 3.54
N VAL A 569 -2.57 -6.60 4.71
CA VAL A 569 -1.86 -6.40 5.97
C VAL A 569 -1.53 -7.74 6.59
N PHE A 570 -0.24 -7.99 6.77
CA PHE A 570 0.23 -9.15 7.49
C PHE A 570 0.71 -8.75 8.87
N LEU A 571 0.03 -9.26 9.89
CA LEU A 571 0.38 -9.11 11.28
C LEU A 571 0.99 -10.42 11.82
N ASP A 572 2.25 -10.70 11.48
CA ASP A 572 2.92 -11.94 11.87
C ASP A 572 3.51 -11.89 13.29
N TYR A 573 3.43 -13.01 14.01
CA TYR A 573 3.94 -13.21 15.38
C TYR A 573 3.66 -12.06 16.34
N VAL A 574 2.43 -11.54 16.28
CA VAL A 574 2.06 -10.48 17.19
C VAL A 574 2.08 -11.04 18.59
N GLY A 575 3.01 -10.55 19.41
CA GLY A 575 3.12 -10.98 20.80
C GLY A 575 1.84 -10.65 21.58
N ARG A 576 1.87 -10.87 22.90
CA ARG A 576 0.74 -10.57 23.81
C ARG A 576 0.06 -9.23 23.50
N MET A 577 -1.27 -9.20 23.51
CA MET A 577 -2.01 -7.94 23.35
C MET A 577 -1.68 -6.98 24.51
N THR A 578 -1.31 -5.75 24.19
CA THR A 578 -1.05 -4.67 25.16
C THR A 578 -1.88 -3.45 24.78
N SER A 579 -2.14 -2.53 25.71
CA SER A 579 -2.93 -1.31 25.42
C SER A 579 -2.35 -0.49 24.26
N LYS A 580 -1.02 -0.39 24.15
CA LYS A 580 -0.35 0.29 23.02
C LYS A 580 -0.67 -0.39 21.69
N ARG A 581 -0.66 -1.73 21.67
CA ARG A 581 -0.91 -2.51 20.46
C ARG A 581 -2.38 -2.49 20.05
N GLN A 582 -3.29 -2.55 21.03
CA GLN A 582 -4.71 -2.37 20.77
C GLN A 582 -4.95 -1.01 20.11
N LEU A 583 -4.37 0.06 20.65
CA LEU A 583 -4.44 1.39 20.06
C LEU A 583 -3.83 1.44 18.64
N ALA A 584 -2.70 0.76 18.42
CA ALA A 584 -2.11 0.66 17.08
C ALA A 584 -3.08 -0.02 16.09
N LEU A 585 -3.70 -1.14 16.46
CA LEU A 585 -4.67 -1.83 15.62
C LEU A 585 -5.89 -0.95 15.31
N GLU A 586 -6.43 -0.26 16.32
CA GLU A 586 -7.55 0.68 16.13
C GLU A 586 -7.18 1.79 15.13
N VAL A 587 -5.96 2.33 15.22
CA VAL A 587 -5.45 3.36 14.31
C VAL A 587 -5.27 2.82 12.89
N LEU A 588 -4.69 1.62 12.73
CA LEU A 588 -4.57 0.93 11.46
C LEU A 588 -5.93 0.75 10.80
N VAL A 589 -6.91 0.21 11.53
CA VAL A 589 -8.27 -0.06 11.03
C VAL A 589 -8.98 1.23 10.63
N ARG A 590 -8.97 2.22 11.52
CA ARG A 590 -9.70 3.47 11.35
C ARG A 590 -9.16 4.29 10.18
N ARG A 591 -7.84 4.37 10.03
CA ARG A 591 -7.20 5.34 9.12
C ARG A 591 -6.59 4.71 7.88
N ARG A 592 -6.10 3.46 7.96
CA ARG A 592 -5.08 2.94 7.02
C ARG A 592 -5.47 1.68 6.26
N LEU A 593 -6.64 1.10 6.51
CA LEU A 593 -7.16 0.01 5.68
C LEU A 593 -8.01 0.53 4.52
N ASN A 594 -7.89 -0.13 3.37
CA ASN A 594 -8.80 0.08 2.24
C ASN A 594 -10.17 -0.56 2.50
N SER A 595 -11.18 -0.13 1.73
CA SER A 595 -12.55 -0.64 1.87
C SER A 595 -12.66 -2.14 1.64
N ASN A 596 -11.73 -2.74 0.90
CA ASN A 596 -11.58 -4.18 0.78
C ASN A 596 -10.13 -4.48 1.14
N ALA A 597 -9.90 -5.29 2.15
CA ALA A 597 -8.54 -5.63 2.56
C ALA A 597 -8.46 -7.07 3.06
N ILE A 598 -7.27 -7.66 2.88
CA ILE A 598 -6.92 -8.96 3.44
C ILE A 598 -6.04 -8.72 4.66
N ILE A 599 -6.43 -9.29 5.79
CA ILE A 599 -5.65 -9.27 7.02
C ILE A 599 -5.24 -10.70 7.33
N ALA A 600 -3.93 -10.94 7.36
CA ALA A 600 -3.36 -12.20 7.81
C ALA A 600 -2.72 -12.00 9.18
N THR A 601 -2.79 -13.01 10.06
CA THR A 601 -2.12 -12.97 11.35
C THR A 601 -1.57 -14.34 11.73
N THR A 602 -0.53 -14.34 12.56
CA THR A 602 -0.12 -15.54 13.29
C THR A 602 -0.15 -15.30 14.79
N THR A 603 -0.81 -16.17 15.53
CA THR A 603 -0.94 -16.12 17.00
C THR A 603 -0.51 -17.43 17.64
N ASN A 604 -0.16 -17.41 18.93
CA ASN A 604 0.06 -18.66 19.66
C ASN A 604 -1.28 -19.41 19.80
N ALA A 605 -1.28 -20.72 19.56
CA ALA A 605 -2.44 -21.59 19.69
C ALA A 605 -2.95 -21.72 21.14
N SER A 606 -2.11 -21.43 22.13
CA SER A 606 -2.58 -21.30 23.50
C SER A 606 -3.48 -20.06 23.63
N ALA A 607 -4.79 -20.27 23.74
CA ALA A 607 -5.78 -19.19 23.90
C ALA A 607 -5.53 -18.28 25.11
N ARG A 608 -4.70 -18.73 26.07
CA ARG A 608 -4.47 -18.06 27.35
C ARG A 608 -2.99 -18.14 27.75
N VAL A 609 -2.31 -17.01 27.81
CA VAL A 609 -0.92 -16.93 28.33
C VAL A 609 -0.98 -16.39 29.75
N ASN A 610 -0.46 -17.15 30.72
CA ASN A 610 -0.34 -16.68 32.10
C ASN A 610 0.74 -15.59 32.17
N PRO A 611 0.45 -14.38 32.66
CA PRO A 611 1.39 -13.25 32.73
C PRO A 611 2.42 -13.44 33.86
N ARG A 612 3.04 -14.61 34.00
CA ARG A 612 4.09 -14.81 35.00
C ARG A 612 5.37 -14.08 34.56
N GLY A 613 5.45 -12.80 34.90
CA GLY A 613 6.72 -12.07 34.83
C GLY A 613 6.71 -10.59 35.16
N GLU A 614 5.60 -9.84 34.96
CA GLU A 614 5.69 -8.37 34.93
C GLU A 614 4.52 -7.55 35.49
N SER A 615 3.33 -8.11 35.71
CA SER A 615 2.20 -7.36 36.28
C SER A 615 1.38 -8.29 37.19
N GLY A 616 1.07 -7.82 38.39
CA GLY A 616 0.44 -8.61 39.46
C GLY A 616 -1.07 -8.83 39.27
N GLY A 617 -1.50 -9.39 38.16
CA GLY A 617 -2.87 -9.86 37.94
C GLY A 617 -2.89 -11.35 37.58
N MET A 618 -3.78 -12.12 38.21
CA MET A 618 -4.00 -13.57 37.93
C MET A 618 -4.91 -13.83 36.73
N GLU A 619 -5.30 -12.81 35.96
CA GLU A 619 -6.23 -12.98 34.86
C GLU A 619 -5.52 -13.45 33.58
N GLN A 620 -6.03 -14.52 33.01
CA GLN A 620 -5.61 -15.06 31.73
C GLN A 620 -6.06 -14.11 30.62
N ILE A 621 -5.13 -13.58 29.81
CA ILE A 621 -5.43 -12.67 28.71
C ILE A 621 -5.62 -13.49 27.42
N ASN A 622 -6.71 -13.22 26.67
CA ASN A 622 -6.91 -13.81 25.35
C ASN A 622 -5.75 -13.35 24.43
N ASN A 623 -5.11 -14.29 23.75
CA ASN A 623 -3.97 -14.02 22.88
C ASN A 623 -4.33 -14.05 21.39
N ASN A 624 -5.61 -14.26 21.04
CA ASN A 624 -6.07 -14.20 19.67
C ASN A 624 -6.33 -12.74 19.26
N ILE A 625 -5.31 -12.12 18.66
CA ILE A 625 -5.35 -10.73 18.20
C ILE A 625 -6.57 -10.39 17.36
N LEU A 626 -6.98 -11.27 16.44
CA LEU A 626 -8.09 -10.95 15.57
C LEU A 626 -9.44 -11.15 16.25
N GLU A 627 -9.61 -12.12 17.15
CA GLU A 627 -10.82 -12.19 18.02
C GLU A 627 -11.01 -10.92 18.85
N ILE A 628 -9.93 -10.31 19.32
CA ILE A 628 -9.98 -9.03 20.04
C ILE A 628 -10.19 -7.85 19.07
N SER A 629 -9.70 -7.97 17.83
CA SER A 629 -9.81 -6.92 16.80
C SER A 629 -11.14 -6.92 16.05
N PHE A 630 -12.01 -7.93 16.25
CA PHE A 630 -13.33 -8.01 15.61
C PHE A 630 -14.17 -6.78 15.94
N ASP A 631 -14.20 -6.38 17.21
CA ASP A 631 -14.91 -5.18 17.65
C ASP A 631 -14.34 -3.93 16.97
N ALA A 632 -13.02 -3.85 16.81
CA ALA A 632 -12.38 -2.72 16.12
C ALA A 632 -12.80 -2.66 14.64
N PHE A 633 -12.92 -3.79 13.94
CA PHE A 633 -13.42 -3.83 12.56
C PHE A 633 -14.88 -3.37 12.49
N ILE A 634 -15.76 -4.00 13.27
CA ILE A 634 -17.19 -3.71 13.27
C ILE A 634 -17.46 -2.25 13.65
N ASN A 635 -16.83 -1.75 14.71
CA ASN A 635 -16.98 -0.35 15.17
C ASN A 635 -16.50 0.68 14.13
N ASN A 636 -15.67 0.27 13.17
CA ASN A 636 -15.20 1.12 12.07
C ASN A 636 -15.91 0.82 10.74
N GLY A 637 -17.03 0.07 10.79
CA GLY A 637 -17.89 -0.22 9.65
C GLY A 637 -17.31 -1.28 8.71
N TYR A 638 -16.51 -2.22 9.22
CA TYR A 638 -16.01 -3.36 8.45
C TYR A 638 -16.71 -4.64 8.86
N THR A 639 -17.15 -5.39 7.85
CA THR A 639 -17.67 -6.75 7.96
C THR A 639 -16.58 -7.75 7.53
N PRO A 640 -16.10 -8.63 8.45
CA PRO A 640 -15.26 -9.76 8.11
C PRO A 640 -16.10 -10.87 7.47
N ILE A 641 -15.74 -11.32 6.26
CA ILE A 641 -16.59 -12.20 5.44
C ILE A 641 -16.15 -13.67 5.50
N GLU A 642 -14.85 -13.93 5.61
CA GLU A 642 -14.32 -15.30 5.61
C GLU A 642 -13.16 -15.42 6.59
N ARG A 643 -13.20 -16.48 7.41
CA ARG A 643 -12.15 -16.85 8.38
C ARG A 643 -11.74 -18.27 8.10
N GLU A 644 -10.55 -18.44 7.55
CA GLU A 644 -9.88 -19.72 7.54
C GLU A 644 -8.67 -19.66 8.49
N GLY A 645 -8.35 -20.81 9.10
CA GLY A 645 -7.22 -20.92 10.00
C GLY A 645 -6.47 -22.23 9.80
N LEU A 646 -5.14 -22.17 9.87
CA LEU A 646 -4.25 -23.31 9.81
C LEU A 646 -3.41 -23.37 11.09
N GLU A 647 -3.51 -24.48 11.82
CA GLU A 647 -2.64 -24.74 12.96
C GLU A 647 -1.35 -25.42 12.52
N TYR A 648 -0.21 -24.93 13.00
CA TYR A 648 1.09 -25.52 12.69
C TYR A 648 2.05 -25.50 13.91
N ASN A 649 3.19 -26.22 13.82
CA ASN A 649 4.08 -26.53 14.96
C ASN A 649 3.46 -27.36 16.10
N LYS A 650 2.57 -28.32 15.78
CA LYS A 650 1.90 -29.18 16.78
C LYS A 650 2.85 -30.11 17.59
N SER A 651 4.10 -30.28 17.16
CA SER A 651 5.00 -31.34 17.66
C SER A 651 5.96 -30.94 18.78
N LYS A 652 6.05 -29.65 19.17
CA LYS A 652 7.01 -29.17 20.19
C LYS A 652 6.31 -28.59 21.40
N SER A 653 5.71 -29.43 22.24
CA SER A 653 4.97 -29.05 23.46
C SER A 653 3.75 -28.14 23.21
N ALA A 654 2.71 -28.26 24.03
CA ALA A 654 1.45 -27.50 23.86
C ALA A 654 1.62 -25.96 23.92
N SER A 655 2.81 -25.46 24.31
CA SER A 655 3.12 -24.03 24.40
C SER A 655 3.67 -23.38 23.13
N ASP A 656 4.09 -24.16 22.12
CA ASP A 656 4.73 -23.62 20.90
C ASP A 656 3.86 -23.78 19.64
N GLY A 657 2.64 -24.31 19.77
CA GLY A 657 1.68 -24.37 18.67
C GLY A 657 1.30 -22.97 18.19
N MET A 658 1.19 -22.78 16.88
CA MET A 658 0.82 -21.51 16.25
C MET A 658 -0.45 -21.69 15.43
N ILE A 659 -1.26 -20.64 15.35
CA ILE A 659 -2.41 -20.55 14.45
C ILE A 659 -2.15 -19.43 13.48
N PHE A 660 -2.19 -19.75 12.20
CA PHE A 660 -2.26 -18.79 11.12
C PHE A 660 -3.73 -18.55 10.76
N GLN A 661 -4.13 -17.30 10.56
CA GLN A 661 -5.50 -16.96 10.18
C GLN A 661 -5.50 -15.87 9.12
N VAL A 662 -6.43 -15.96 8.18
CA VAL A 662 -6.64 -14.95 7.13
C VAL A 662 -8.09 -14.50 7.15
N TYR A 663 -8.28 -13.20 6.98
CA TYR A 663 -9.57 -12.55 6.94
C TYR A 663 -9.65 -11.68 5.70
N TYR A 664 -10.75 -11.80 4.97
CA TYR A 664 -11.19 -10.76 4.05
C TYR A 664 -12.15 -9.84 4.80
N ILE A 665 -11.81 -8.55 4.87
CA ILE A 665 -12.66 -7.51 5.45
C ILE A 665 -13.20 -6.60 4.34
N LYS A 666 -14.48 -6.26 4.45
CA LYS A 666 -15.18 -5.35 3.55
C LYS A 666 -15.81 -4.24 4.35
N LYS A 667 -15.60 -3.00 3.93
CA LYS A 667 -16.26 -1.83 4.52
C LYS A 667 -17.69 -1.77 4.02
N ASP A 668 -18.62 -1.67 4.96
CA ASP A 668 -20.03 -1.51 4.66
C ASP A 668 -20.21 -0.20 3.88
N GLN A 669 -20.94 -0.27 2.77
CA GLN A 669 -21.28 0.93 2.01
C GLN A 669 -22.36 1.66 2.80
N VAL A 670 -22.02 2.87 3.29
CA VAL A 670 -22.99 3.81 3.88
C VAL A 670 -23.81 4.45 2.78
#